data_AF-A0A852MTB4-F1
#
_entry.id   AF-A0A852MTB4-F1
#
_cell.length_a   1.000
_cell.length_b   1.000
_cell.length_c   1.000
_cell.angle_alpha   90.00
_cell.angle_beta   90.00
_cell.angle_gamma   90.00
#
_symmetry.space_group_name_H-M   'P 1'
#
loop_
_entity.id
_entity.type
_entity.pdbx_description
1 polymer ?
#
loop_
_entity_poly.entity_id
_entity_poly.type
_entity_poly.pdbx_seq_one_letter_code
_entity_poly.pdbx_strand_id
1 'polypeptide(L)'
;QIQRALRSLCIPLDRLHIMKGHMMQDMCKGLSRQTHAQAKVRMLPTYICSTPNGTEKGNFLVVELCQSQVRTLLVTLYGDGNMSPQMVYKIFDMPEGIRQGEGEALFDFIAHCVSRFLSDTTTPNTQSSEECLPLGFVFPFTCRQTQLDKAELLSWSKGFSCSGVVGKDVVQMLQSAINKQEVGSNGTDGRWLSPWRGWKSSQSAPGQLSHVEVVALMNDTVGTMMTCCTEGKPCEIAMVADKGSNCCFMAEAYLVETAEETSGRMCVNTEWGSFGDDGTLNDIFTPYDESVDEESCNPGEKRFEKLVGTLYLGEIVRHALIALTAEKAVFTGTDIAVLKEKGVLTIQHILDIINNEDGTTDVKRVLEVLGLQPSERDCGRVQQICRAVVGRAATLHAVGLAAILSYMCQTRDMETLMVNVGVDGELYKGYKRFGEILQSVSRLLSPECMATLLPSKDGSGRGAAMVTAVALRLAALRRAVDEVLGPLRLTRPDLEKVQALMRQEMERGLGKHTNATASVRMLPTYVSHTPDGSERGDFLALDLGGTNFRVLVVRVTGEGISMASEIYVIPSAIMQGTGEALFDHIVDCIMDFQTKQNLMTHTLPLGFTFSFPCQQVGLDKALLLTWTKGFTASGCVGQDVVQLLREAAQRKQHSGLKVVALLNDTVGTMMSCGYDDPKCEIGLIVGTGTNACYMEEMRNVGTVEGDEGRMCINMEWGAFGDNGCLDHIFTHFDRVVDESTINPGKQRFEKLISGMYLGEIVRQILLVMTERQLLFQGRASAKLQTKNIFQTKFLSTIEVSNGLALRQIRSIVNELELEASFEDCVLLREVCQTVSLRAAQLCAAGLAAVVEKIRENRSLNQLSISVGVDGTLYKLHPCFSQNLQMTLKELAPNCDVSFHLSEDGSGKGAALVAAVASR
;
A
#
# COMPACT_ATOMS: atom_id res chain seq x y z
N GLN A 1 43.95 23.45 -35.44
CA GLN A 1 42.68 24.14 -35.14
C GLN A 1 41.52 23.15 -35.26
N ILE A 2 41.12 22.70 -36.46
CA ILE A 2 40.03 21.69 -36.62
C ILE A 2 40.24 20.43 -35.78
N GLN A 3 41.41 19.79 -35.86
CA GLN A 3 41.74 18.61 -35.03
C GLN A 3 41.66 18.87 -33.52
N ARG A 4 41.94 20.10 -33.07
CA ARG A 4 41.81 20.49 -31.65
C ARG A 4 40.34 20.61 -31.25
N ALA A 5 39.53 21.28 -32.08
CA ALA A 5 38.08 21.39 -31.87
C ALA A 5 37.38 20.02 -31.89
N LEU A 6 37.79 19.13 -32.81
CA LEU A 6 37.28 17.75 -32.85
C LEU A 6 37.66 16.97 -31.59
N ARG A 7 38.90 17.09 -31.10
CA ARG A 7 39.34 16.44 -29.86
C ARG A 7 38.55 16.92 -28.63
N SER A 8 38.25 18.22 -28.52
CA SER A 8 37.44 18.74 -27.41
C SER A 8 35.98 18.28 -27.47
N LEU A 9 35.47 17.92 -28.65
CA LEU A 9 34.12 17.39 -28.84
C LEU A 9 34.06 15.86 -28.75
N CYS A 10 35.18 15.17 -28.55
CA CYS A 10 35.23 13.72 -28.35
C CYS A 10 35.50 13.41 -26.87
N ILE A 11 34.66 12.57 -26.27
CA ILE A 11 34.81 12.17 -24.86
C ILE A 11 35.45 10.76 -24.82
N PRO A 12 36.61 10.58 -24.16
CA PRO A 12 37.25 9.28 -23.99
C PRO A 12 36.38 8.28 -23.20
N LEU A 13 36.51 6.98 -23.48
CA LEU A 13 35.68 5.92 -22.88
C LEU A 13 35.83 5.83 -21.34
N ASP A 14 37.04 6.05 -20.82
CA ASP A 14 37.31 6.11 -19.37
C ASP A 14 36.53 7.24 -18.69
N ARG A 15 36.40 8.40 -19.35
CA ARG A 15 35.57 9.51 -18.86
C ARG A 15 34.09 9.17 -18.90
N LEU A 16 33.63 8.47 -19.95
CA LEU A 16 32.25 8.00 -20.02
C LEU A 16 31.91 7.03 -18.87
N HIS A 17 32.83 6.16 -18.46
CA HIS A 17 32.64 5.29 -17.29
C HIS A 17 32.52 6.10 -15.98
N ILE A 18 33.35 7.13 -15.79
CA ILE A 18 33.27 8.01 -14.62
C ILE A 18 31.90 8.73 -14.59
N MET A 19 31.48 9.28 -15.73
CA MET A 19 30.19 9.95 -15.86
C MET A 19 29.01 9.01 -15.57
N LYS A 20 29.06 7.77 -16.07
CA LYS A 20 28.07 6.72 -15.74
C LYS A 20 27.98 6.54 -14.22
N GLY A 21 29.13 6.42 -13.54
CA GLY A 21 29.19 6.29 -12.08
C GLY A 21 28.58 7.48 -11.34
N HIS A 22 28.90 8.71 -11.75
CA HIS A 22 28.31 9.91 -11.16
C HIS A 22 26.80 10.00 -11.38
N MET A 23 26.31 9.64 -12.58
CA MET A 23 24.88 9.59 -12.88
C MET A 23 24.17 8.58 -11.96
N MET A 24 24.71 7.37 -11.81
CA MET A 24 24.15 6.36 -10.90
C MET A 24 24.11 6.85 -9.45
N GLN A 25 25.17 7.51 -8.99
CA GLN A 25 25.21 8.07 -7.64
C GLN A 25 24.12 9.14 -7.44
N ASP A 26 23.91 10.01 -8.43
CA ASP A 26 22.91 11.06 -8.33
C ASP A 26 21.47 10.52 -8.44
N MET A 27 21.26 9.44 -9.22
CA MET A 27 20.01 8.68 -9.22
C MET A 27 19.69 8.10 -7.84
N CYS A 28 20.66 7.47 -7.17
CA CYS A 28 20.47 6.97 -5.80
C CYS A 28 20.10 8.11 -4.83
N LYS A 29 20.75 9.27 -4.96
CA LYS A 29 20.41 10.44 -4.13
C LYS A 29 18.98 10.92 -4.39
N GLY A 30 18.55 10.93 -5.65
CA GLY A 30 17.21 11.38 -6.05
C GLY A 30 16.09 10.47 -5.55
N LEU A 31 16.34 9.16 -5.42
CA LEU A 31 15.36 8.20 -4.93
C LEU A 31 15.22 8.20 -3.40
N SER A 32 16.27 8.54 -2.66
CA SER A 32 16.24 8.55 -1.19
C SER A 32 15.60 9.82 -0.63
N ARG A 33 14.70 9.65 0.35
CA ARG A 33 14.00 10.74 1.03
C ARG A 33 14.96 11.69 1.75
N GLN A 34 16.10 11.18 2.24
CA GLN A 34 17.07 11.96 3.00
C GLN A 34 17.92 12.88 2.10
N THR A 35 18.25 12.42 0.89
CA THR A 35 19.18 13.12 -0.01
C THR A 35 18.50 13.76 -1.23
N HIS A 36 17.20 13.52 -1.44
CA HIS A 36 16.45 14.00 -2.61
C HIS A 36 16.63 15.49 -2.89
N ALA A 37 16.59 16.33 -1.84
CA ALA A 37 16.73 17.78 -1.97
C ALA A 37 18.09 18.24 -2.54
N GLN A 38 19.13 17.40 -2.47
CA GLN A 38 20.47 17.69 -2.96
C GLN A 38 20.72 17.12 -4.37
N ALA A 39 19.89 16.19 -4.83
CA ALA A 39 20.06 15.51 -6.10
C ALA A 39 19.76 16.45 -7.28
N LYS A 40 20.53 16.32 -8.37
CA LYS A 40 20.26 17.06 -9.63
C LYS A 40 19.40 16.23 -10.57
N VAL A 41 19.63 14.92 -10.61
CA VAL A 41 18.72 13.93 -11.18
C VAL A 41 17.61 13.66 -10.15
N ARG A 42 16.45 14.28 -10.36
CA ARG A 42 15.40 14.33 -9.32
C ARG A 42 14.66 13.02 -9.09
N MET A 43 14.65 12.11 -10.08
CA MET A 43 14.00 10.79 -9.94
C MET A 43 12.54 10.89 -9.46
N LEU A 44 11.74 11.66 -10.19
CA LEU A 44 10.37 11.99 -9.82
C LEU A 44 9.44 10.78 -10.00
N PRO A 45 8.67 10.40 -8.96
CA PRO A 45 7.69 9.32 -9.07
C PRO A 45 6.53 9.73 -9.99
N THR A 46 6.11 8.83 -10.88
CA THR A 46 5.01 9.07 -11.82
C THR A 46 3.69 8.44 -11.39
N TYR A 47 3.70 7.63 -10.32
CA TYR A 47 2.54 6.85 -9.83
C TYR A 47 1.97 5.84 -10.85
N ILE A 48 2.76 5.50 -11.87
CA ILE A 48 2.44 4.47 -12.85
C ILE A 48 3.13 3.18 -12.42
N CYS A 49 2.35 2.27 -11.84
CA CYS A 49 2.88 1.09 -11.16
C CYS A 49 2.91 -0.19 -12.00
N SER A 50 2.40 -0.16 -13.23
CA SER A 50 2.41 -1.33 -14.12
C SER A 50 2.51 -0.94 -15.59
N THR A 51 3.08 -1.83 -16.38
CA THR A 51 3.08 -1.76 -17.84
C THR A 51 1.79 -2.39 -18.40
N PRO A 52 1.35 -2.03 -19.62
CA PRO A 52 0.16 -2.58 -20.24
C PRO A 52 0.24 -4.11 -20.36
N ASN A 53 -0.90 -4.79 -20.17
CA ASN A 53 -0.98 -6.26 -20.23
C ASN A 53 -1.95 -6.78 -21.31
N GLY A 54 -2.59 -5.89 -22.07
CA GLY A 54 -3.46 -6.24 -23.20
C GLY A 54 -4.94 -6.30 -22.83
N THR A 55 -5.26 -6.11 -21.54
CA THR A 55 -6.65 -6.07 -21.03
C THR A 55 -7.24 -4.67 -21.07
N GLU A 56 -6.44 -3.66 -21.40
CA GLU A 56 -6.88 -2.26 -21.49
C GLU A 56 -7.93 -2.10 -22.59
N LYS A 57 -9.11 -1.56 -22.24
CA LYS A 57 -10.24 -1.36 -23.16
C LYS A 57 -10.97 -0.04 -22.87
N GLY A 58 -11.54 0.57 -23.91
CA GLY A 58 -12.33 1.80 -23.81
C GLY A 58 -11.92 2.88 -24.82
N ASN A 59 -12.62 4.01 -24.78
CA ASN A 59 -12.31 5.20 -25.56
C ASN A 59 -11.63 6.22 -24.66
N PHE A 60 -10.46 6.71 -25.07
CA PHE A 60 -9.64 7.63 -24.30
C PHE A 60 -9.28 8.84 -25.14
N LEU A 61 -9.50 10.03 -24.59
CA LEU A 61 -9.01 11.26 -25.16
C LEU A 61 -7.56 11.45 -24.71
N VAL A 62 -6.69 11.95 -25.58
CA VAL A 62 -5.31 12.26 -25.25
C VAL A 62 -4.98 13.63 -25.78
N VAL A 63 -4.29 14.42 -24.96
CA VAL A 63 -3.75 15.73 -25.34
C VAL A 63 -2.25 15.70 -25.13
N GLU A 64 -1.52 16.03 -26.18
CA GLU A 64 -0.06 16.17 -26.15
C GLU A 64 0.31 17.63 -26.35
N LEU A 65 0.98 18.21 -25.35
CA LEU A 65 1.58 19.52 -25.48
C LEU A 65 2.97 19.38 -26.13
N CYS A 66 3.05 19.73 -27.42
CA CYS A 66 4.30 19.74 -28.17
C CYS A 66 4.94 21.14 -28.11
N GLN A 67 6.10 21.33 -28.77
CA GLN A 67 6.85 22.59 -28.66
C GLN A 67 6.12 23.80 -29.26
N SER A 68 5.47 23.64 -30.42
CA SER A 68 4.76 24.72 -31.13
C SER A 68 3.35 24.28 -31.56
N GLN A 69 2.89 23.13 -31.07
CA GLN A 69 1.64 22.50 -31.49
C GLN A 69 0.98 21.83 -30.28
N VAL A 70 -0.32 21.64 -30.37
CA VAL A 70 -1.08 20.75 -29.49
C VAL A 70 -1.65 19.64 -30.36
N ARG A 71 -1.39 18.38 -30.00
CA ARG A 71 -1.97 17.22 -30.69
C ARG A 71 -3.05 16.61 -29.81
N THR A 72 -4.25 16.50 -30.35
CA THR A 72 -5.39 15.86 -29.66
C THR A 72 -5.72 14.56 -30.38
N LEU A 73 -5.90 13.47 -29.62
CA LEU A 73 -6.18 12.14 -30.14
C LEU A 73 -7.40 11.52 -29.44
N LEU A 74 -8.21 10.78 -30.19
CA LEU A 74 -9.16 9.80 -29.66
C LEU A 74 -8.59 8.41 -29.94
N VAL A 75 -8.39 7.63 -28.88
CA VAL A 75 -7.80 6.29 -28.92
C VAL A 75 -8.82 5.27 -28.41
N THR A 76 -9.16 4.29 -29.24
CA THR A 76 -10.02 3.16 -28.85
C THR A 76 -9.16 1.92 -28.63
N LEU A 77 -9.18 1.41 -27.40
CA LEU A 77 -8.55 0.16 -27.00
C LEU A 77 -9.61 -0.95 -26.93
N TYR A 78 -9.32 -2.12 -27.50
CA TYR A 78 -10.29 -3.23 -27.60
C TYR A 78 -10.21 -4.25 -26.45
N GLY A 79 -9.07 -4.36 -25.77
CA GLY A 79 -8.85 -5.31 -24.67
C GLY A 79 -8.88 -6.78 -25.08
N ASP A 80 -8.66 -7.08 -26.35
CA ASP A 80 -8.66 -8.42 -26.94
C ASP A 80 -7.25 -9.03 -27.00
N GLY A 81 -6.29 -8.47 -26.25
CA GLY A 81 -4.86 -8.80 -26.33
C GLY A 81 -4.15 -8.17 -27.53
N ASN A 82 -4.88 -7.80 -28.59
CA ASN A 82 -4.32 -7.10 -29.74
C ASN A 82 -4.12 -5.62 -29.39
N MET A 83 -2.89 -5.26 -29.04
CA MET A 83 -2.50 -3.89 -28.70
C MET A 83 -2.45 -2.92 -29.90
N SER A 84 -3.28 -3.13 -30.92
CA SER A 84 -3.40 -2.26 -32.10
C SER A 84 -4.65 -1.39 -31.98
N PRO A 85 -4.55 -0.17 -31.42
CA PRO A 85 -5.71 0.68 -31.22
C PRO A 85 -6.21 1.32 -32.52
N GLN A 86 -7.49 1.68 -32.54
CA GLN A 86 -7.98 2.66 -33.51
C GLN A 86 -7.66 4.06 -32.98
N MET A 87 -7.04 4.90 -33.82
CA MET A 87 -6.63 6.24 -33.43
C MET A 87 -7.06 7.27 -34.47
N VAL A 88 -7.68 8.34 -34.00
CA VAL A 88 -7.96 9.55 -34.78
C VAL A 88 -7.26 10.71 -34.08
N TYR A 89 -6.57 11.58 -34.81
CA TYR A 89 -5.89 12.72 -34.21
C TYR A 89 -5.97 13.97 -35.07
N LYS A 90 -5.77 15.12 -34.42
CA LYS A 90 -5.63 16.43 -35.05
C LYS A 90 -4.50 17.22 -34.40
N ILE A 91 -3.78 17.97 -35.21
CA ILE A 91 -2.69 18.85 -34.77
C ILE A 91 -3.17 20.30 -34.90
N PHE A 92 -2.91 21.09 -33.87
CA PHE A 92 -3.24 22.51 -33.80
C PHE A 92 -1.96 23.32 -33.60
N ASP A 93 -1.67 24.23 -34.52
CA ASP A 93 -0.53 25.13 -34.37
C ASP A 93 -0.78 26.15 -33.27
N MET A 94 0.19 26.31 -32.39
CA MET A 94 0.12 27.24 -31.27
C MET A 94 0.40 28.67 -31.75
N PRO A 95 -0.49 29.64 -31.47
CA PRO A 95 -0.24 31.05 -31.76
C PRO A 95 1.06 31.58 -31.15
N GLU A 96 1.66 32.55 -31.85
CA GLU A 96 2.85 33.24 -31.39
C GLU A 96 2.57 33.98 -30.06
N GLY A 97 3.51 33.92 -29.12
CA GLY A 97 3.39 34.54 -27.80
C GLY A 97 2.75 33.69 -26.70
N ILE A 98 1.99 32.63 -27.01
CA ILE A 98 1.36 31.79 -25.96
C ILE A 98 2.41 31.14 -25.05
N ARG A 99 3.51 30.64 -25.62
CA ARG A 99 4.58 29.93 -24.89
C ARG A 99 5.29 30.77 -23.82
N GLN A 100 5.18 32.10 -23.90
CA GLN A 100 5.83 33.06 -23.01
C GLN A 100 4.82 34.06 -22.41
N GLY A 101 3.52 33.78 -22.58
CA GLY A 101 2.43 34.62 -22.09
C GLY A 101 1.85 34.12 -20.75
N GLU A 102 0.59 34.45 -20.49
CA GLU A 102 -0.10 33.98 -19.29
C GLU A 102 -0.41 32.48 -19.36
N GLY A 103 -0.21 31.78 -18.24
CA GLY A 103 -0.53 30.36 -18.11
C GLY A 103 -1.98 30.04 -18.44
N GLU A 104 -2.91 30.89 -18.00
CA GLU A 104 -4.34 30.75 -18.30
C GLU A 104 -4.60 30.69 -19.82
N ALA A 105 -3.93 31.53 -20.61
CA ALA A 105 -4.07 31.54 -22.06
C ALA A 105 -3.57 30.25 -22.72
N LEU A 106 -2.51 29.63 -22.18
CA LEU A 106 -2.02 28.34 -22.66
C LEU A 106 -3.07 27.24 -22.40
N PHE A 107 -3.59 27.13 -21.18
CA PHE A 107 -4.56 26.09 -20.85
C PHE A 107 -5.92 26.30 -21.53
N ASP A 108 -6.36 27.55 -21.70
CA ASP A 108 -7.55 27.89 -22.47
C ASP A 108 -7.39 27.51 -23.96
N PHE A 109 -6.20 27.72 -24.54
CA PHE A 109 -5.90 27.26 -25.90
C PHE A 109 -5.95 25.74 -26.01
N ILE A 110 -5.35 25.01 -25.07
CA ILE A 110 -5.40 23.54 -25.03
C ILE A 110 -6.84 23.04 -24.91
N ALA A 111 -7.64 23.63 -24.02
CA ALA A 111 -9.06 23.29 -23.87
C ALA A 111 -9.87 23.57 -25.15
N HIS A 112 -9.56 24.66 -25.86
CA HIS A 112 -10.16 24.95 -27.16
C HIS A 112 -9.80 23.91 -28.22
N CYS A 113 -8.54 23.44 -28.26
CA CYS A 113 -8.12 22.34 -29.14
C CYS A 113 -8.91 21.06 -28.87
N VAL A 114 -9.14 20.72 -27.59
CA VAL A 114 -9.99 19.59 -27.19
C VAL A 114 -11.42 19.76 -27.68
N SER A 115 -12.06 20.88 -27.36
CA SER A 115 -13.44 21.16 -27.76
C SER A 115 -13.63 21.09 -29.28
N ARG A 116 -12.71 21.71 -30.04
CA ARG A 116 -12.74 21.70 -31.51
C ARG A 116 -12.46 20.32 -32.11
N PHE A 117 -11.62 19.51 -31.47
CA PHE A 117 -11.37 18.15 -31.93
C PHE A 117 -12.63 17.28 -31.74
N LEU A 118 -13.29 17.38 -30.58
CA LEU A 118 -14.52 16.65 -30.29
C LEU A 118 -15.63 17.06 -31.28
N SER A 119 -15.84 18.36 -31.53
CA SER A 119 -16.85 18.83 -32.48
C SER A 119 -16.65 18.29 -33.91
N ASP A 120 -15.40 18.09 -34.32
CA ASP A 120 -15.06 17.61 -35.66
C ASP A 120 -15.17 16.07 -35.79
N THR A 121 -15.10 15.34 -34.68
CA THR A 121 -15.04 13.87 -34.64
C THR A 121 -16.35 13.21 -34.23
N THR A 122 -17.21 13.89 -33.47
CA THR A 122 -18.56 13.39 -33.15
C THR A 122 -19.51 13.53 -34.33
N THR A 123 -20.07 12.42 -34.80
CA THR A 123 -21.14 12.42 -35.83
C THR A 123 -22.51 12.70 -35.19
N PRO A 124 -23.44 13.41 -35.86
CA PRO A 124 -24.75 13.77 -35.28
C PRO A 124 -25.66 12.60 -34.87
N ASN A 125 -25.30 11.35 -35.21
CA ASN A 125 -26.13 10.16 -35.02
C ASN A 125 -25.77 9.29 -33.80
N THR A 126 -24.80 9.70 -32.98
CA THR A 126 -24.48 9.03 -31.70
C THR A 126 -24.83 9.93 -30.52
N GLN A 127 -26.12 10.24 -30.39
CA GLN A 127 -26.67 10.82 -29.16
C GLN A 127 -26.82 9.73 -28.09
N SER A 128 -25.73 9.36 -27.43
CA SER A 128 -25.78 8.86 -26.05
C SER A 128 -25.22 9.95 -25.16
N SER A 129 -26.12 10.75 -24.59
CA SER A 129 -25.87 11.98 -23.84
C SER A 129 -25.20 11.81 -22.46
N GLU A 130 -24.39 10.76 -22.23
CA GLU A 130 -23.86 10.43 -20.89
C GLU A 130 -22.42 9.88 -20.85
N GLU A 131 -21.69 9.74 -21.96
CA GLU A 131 -20.31 9.23 -21.90
C GLU A 131 -19.33 10.32 -21.45
N CYS A 132 -18.84 10.20 -20.22
CA CYS A 132 -17.66 10.93 -19.76
C CYS A 132 -16.40 10.36 -20.44
N LEU A 133 -15.63 11.22 -21.12
CA LEU A 133 -14.43 10.84 -21.83
C LEU A 133 -13.19 11.06 -20.95
N PRO A 134 -12.50 10.00 -20.51
CA PRO A 134 -11.27 10.14 -19.74
C PRO A 134 -10.14 10.66 -20.64
N LEU A 135 -9.45 11.69 -20.15
CA LEU A 135 -8.37 12.38 -20.83
C LEU A 135 -7.02 12.06 -20.16
N GLY A 136 -6.09 11.56 -20.97
CA GLY A 136 -4.66 11.48 -20.64
C GLY A 136 -3.92 12.72 -21.14
N PHE A 137 -3.20 13.40 -20.25
CA PHE A 137 -2.47 14.62 -20.56
C PHE A 137 -0.96 14.37 -20.61
N VAL A 138 -0.39 14.38 -21.83
CA VAL A 138 1.06 14.32 -22.04
C VAL A 138 1.63 15.72 -21.91
N PHE A 139 2.33 15.96 -20.80
CA PHE A 139 2.89 17.24 -20.43
C PHE A 139 4.41 17.08 -20.21
N PRO A 140 5.25 17.42 -21.21
CA PRO A 140 6.66 17.04 -21.23
C PRO A 140 7.53 18.03 -20.43
N PHE A 141 7.14 18.32 -19.19
CA PHE A 141 7.86 19.22 -18.29
C PHE A 141 8.09 18.57 -16.92
N THR A 142 8.96 19.19 -16.13
CA THR A 142 9.32 18.72 -14.79
C THR A 142 8.16 18.97 -13.82
N CYS A 143 7.40 17.92 -13.48
CA CYS A 143 6.29 17.98 -12.53
C CYS A 143 6.52 17.10 -11.30
N ARG A 144 6.16 17.60 -10.12
CA ARG A 144 6.03 16.79 -8.91
C ARG A 144 4.61 16.22 -8.86
N GLN A 145 4.50 14.90 -8.95
CA GLN A 145 3.22 14.21 -8.79
C GLN A 145 3.08 13.68 -7.37
N THR A 146 1.86 13.67 -6.86
CA THR A 146 1.48 12.91 -5.66
C THR A 146 0.45 11.82 -5.97
N GLN A 147 -0.21 11.94 -7.12
CA GLN A 147 -1.20 11.01 -7.69
C GLN A 147 -1.13 11.13 -9.22
N LEU A 148 -1.79 10.22 -9.95
CA LEU A 148 -1.85 10.24 -11.42
C LEU A 148 -2.51 11.51 -11.97
N ASP A 149 -3.55 12.01 -11.29
CA ASP A 149 -4.37 13.18 -11.63
C ASP A 149 -3.95 14.46 -10.89
N LYS A 150 -2.79 14.47 -10.22
CA LYS A 150 -2.34 15.61 -9.42
C LYS A 150 -0.86 15.88 -9.64
N ALA A 151 -0.56 17.02 -10.28
CA ALA A 151 0.79 17.31 -10.73
C ALA A 151 1.14 18.80 -10.64
N GLU A 152 2.12 19.13 -9.81
CA GLU A 152 2.63 20.49 -9.66
C GLU A 152 3.79 20.76 -10.62
N LEU A 153 3.70 21.80 -11.45
CA LEU A 153 4.82 22.21 -12.30
C LEU A 153 5.96 22.81 -11.46
N LEU A 154 7.16 22.22 -11.55
CA LEU A 154 8.34 22.70 -10.81
C LEU A 154 9.13 23.75 -11.59
N SER A 155 9.26 23.58 -12.89
CA SER A 155 10.03 24.50 -13.74
C SER A 155 9.65 24.34 -15.21
N TRP A 156 9.63 25.45 -15.93
CA TRP A 156 9.56 25.43 -17.39
C TRP A 156 10.91 25.08 -18.04
N SER A 157 10.84 24.58 -19.27
CA SER A 157 12.00 24.27 -20.11
C SER A 157 11.65 24.42 -21.59
N LYS A 158 12.59 24.13 -22.51
CA LYS A 158 12.33 24.03 -23.96
C LYS A 158 11.75 25.30 -24.61
N GLY A 159 12.01 26.47 -24.01
CA GLY A 159 11.54 27.78 -24.49
C GLY A 159 10.17 28.23 -23.98
N PHE A 160 9.51 27.44 -23.12
CA PHE A 160 8.30 27.87 -22.40
C PHE A 160 8.66 28.72 -21.18
N SER A 161 7.82 29.68 -20.84
CA SER A 161 7.97 30.54 -19.65
C SER A 161 6.65 31.18 -19.22
N CYS A 162 5.54 30.45 -19.33
CA CYS A 162 4.22 30.99 -19.03
C CYS A 162 4.08 31.41 -17.55
N SER A 163 3.61 32.63 -17.30
CA SER A 163 3.42 33.18 -15.95
C SER A 163 2.27 32.48 -15.22
N GLY A 164 2.40 32.39 -13.89
CA GLY A 164 1.32 31.90 -13.03
C GLY A 164 1.02 30.40 -13.13
N VAL A 165 1.94 29.57 -13.64
CA VAL A 165 1.80 28.10 -13.71
C VAL A 165 2.74 27.36 -12.76
N VAL A 166 3.98 27.81 -12.59
CA VAL A 166 4.96 27.18 -11.68
C VAL A 166 4.40 27.17 -10.26
N GLY A 167 4.48 26.01 -9.59
CA GLY A 167 3.91 25.79 -8.26
C GLY A 167 2.41 25.50 -8.24
N LYS A 168 1.74 25.45 -9.39
CA LYS A 168 0.32 25.09 -9.50
C LYS A 168 0.12 23.69 -10.05
N ASP A 169 -1.04 23.13 -9.72
CA ASP A 169 -1.52 21.86 -10.26
C ASP A 169 -1.99 22.03 -11.71
N VAL A 170 -1.20 21.54 -12.65
CA VAL A 170 -1.49 21.68 -14.09
C VAL A 170 -2.66 20.82 -14.55
N VAL A 171 -2.99 19.75 -13.84
CA VAL A 171 -4.19 18.94 -14.11
C VAL A 171 -5.42 19.74 -13.77
N GLN A 172 -5.44 20.35 -12.58
CA GLN A 172 -6.53 21.23 -12.16
C GLN A 172 -6.68 22.44 -13.10
N MET A 173 -5.57 23.03 -13.55
CA MET A 173 -5.61 24.14 -14.52
C MET A 173 -6.26 23.72 -15.85
N LEU A 174 -5.87 22.57 -16.40
CA LEU A 174 -6.47 22.06 -17.64
C LEU A 174 -7.94 21.69 -17.44
N GLN A 175 -8.29 20.98 -16.36
CA GLN A 175 -9.68 20.62 -16.04
C GLN A 175 -10.55 21.88 -15.91
N SER A 176 -10.03 22.93 -15.25
CA SER A 176 -10.74 24.20 -15.10
C SER A 176 -10.96 24.89 -16.46
N ALA A 177 -9.97 24.88 -17.34
CA ALA A 177 -10.09 25.44 -18.69
C ALA A 177 -11.10 24.67 -19.56
N ILE A 178 -11.14 23.33 -19.46
CA ILE A 178 -12.13 22.49 -20.14
C ILE A 178 -13.54 22.80 -19.62
N ASN A 179 -13.74 22.83 -18.30
CA ASN A 179 -15.04 23.14 -17.70
C ASN A 179 -15.56 24.53 -18.11
N LYS A 180 -14.68 25.53 -18.26
CA LYS A 180 -15.05 26.86 -18.76
C LYS A 180 -15.63 26.81 -20.19
N GLN A 181 -15.05 25.98 -21.06
CA GLN A 181 -15.53 25.82 -22.44
C GLN A 181 -16.91 25.12 -22.50
N GLU A 182 -17.18 24.18 -21.59
CA GLU A 182 -18.48 23.49 -21.50
C GLU A 182 -19.62 24.45 -21.11
N VAL A 183 -19.38 25.35 -20.14
CA VAL A 183 -20.39 26.30 -19.61
C VAL A 183 -20.69 27.47 -20.55
N GLY A 184 -19.74 27.88 -21.40
CA GLY A 184 -19.89 28.99 -22.36
C GLY A 184 -20.91 28.75 -23.48
N SER A 185 -21.48 27.55 -23.57
CA SER A 185 -22.41 27.11 -24.62
C SER A 185 -23.87 27.58 -24.45
N ASN A 186 -24.25 28.09 -23.27
CA ASN A 186 -25.66 28.33 -22.89
C ASN A 186 -26.03 29.79 -22.56
N GLY A 187 -25.17 30.78 -22.83
CA GLY A 187 -25.41 32.17 -22.42
C GLY A 187 -25.12 33.19 -23.51
N THR A 188 -26.10 34.03 -23.81
CA THR A 188 -26.00 35.21 -24.68
C THR A 188 -25.05 36.26 -24.09
N ASP A 189 -23.83 36.37 -24.62
CA ASP A 189 -23.17 37.66 -24.90
C ASP A 189 -21.80 37.47 -25.57
N GLY A 190 -21.73 37.81 -26.85
CA GLY A 190 -20.49 37.83 -27.64
C GLY A 190 -19.60 39.01 -27.26
N ARG A 191 -18.89 38.92 -26.12
CA ARG A 191 -18.07 40.05 -25.67
C ARG A 191 -16.74 39.80 -24.98
N TRP A 192 -16.01 38.70 -25.21
CA TRP A 192 -14.63 38.57 -24.65
C TRP A 192 -13.57 37.92 -25.55
N LEU A 193 -13.67 38.10 -26.87
CA LEU A 193 -12.53 37.93 -27.79
C LEU A 193 -12.05 39.30 -28.28
N SER A 194 -11.20 39.96 -27.50
CA SER A 194 -10.29 41.00 -28.00
C SER A 194 -9.10 41.10 -27.05
N PRO A 195 -7.91 40.63 -27.49
CA PRO A 195 -7.13 41.43 -28.43
C PRO A 195 -6.54 40.64 -29.63
N TRP A 196 -7.27 39.68 -30.20
CA TRP A 196 -6.86 39.04 -31.47
C TRP A 196 -7.65 39.65 -32.64
N ARG A 197 -7.16 40.77 -33.20
CA ARG A 197 -7.74 41.37 -34.43
C ARG A 197 -7.42 40.49 -35.63
N GLY A 198 -8.34 39.59 -35.97
CA GLY A 198 -8.28 38.88 -37.25
C GLY A 198 -8.94 37.51 -37.31
N TRP A 199 -10.08 37.28 -36.66
CA TRP A 199 -10.81 36.02 -36.87
C TRP A 199 -12.28 36.28 -37.20
N LYS A 200 -12.69 35.92 -38.42
CA LYS A 200 -14.10 35.85 -38.82
C LYS A 200 -14.68 34.51 -38.35
N SER A 201 -15.73 34.57 -37.53
CA SER A 201 -16.53 33.43 -37.11
C SER A 201 -17.34 32.88 -38.29
N SER A 202 -17.09 31.65 -38.73
CA SER A 202 -18.07 30.88 -39.49
C SER A 202 -19.06 30.25 -38.50
N GLN A 203 -20.33 30.63 -38.62
CA GLN A 203 -21.42 30.15 -37.78
C GLN A 203 -21.73 28.67 -38.07
N SER A 204 -21.57 27.83 -37.07
CA SER A 204 -22.31 26.57 -36.90
C SER A 204 -22.39 26.30 -35.40
N ALA A 205 -23.60 26.26 -34.83
CA ALA A 205 -23.80 25.89 -33.44
C ALA A 205 -23.44 24.40 -33.23
N PRO A 206 -22.56 24.02 -32.29
CA PRO A 206 -22.40 22.63 -31.88
C PRO A 206 -23.25 22.34 -30.63
N GLY A 207 -23.77 21.11 -30.56
CA GLY A 207 -24.56 20.60 -29.44
C GLY A 207 -23.75 20.43 -28.15
N GLN A 208 -24.49 20.10 -27.08
CA GLN A 208 -24.00 19.85 -25.72
C GLN A 208 -22.80 18.89 -25.73
N LEU A 209 -21.63 19.39 -25.32
CA LEU A 209 -20.36 18.65 -25.32
C LEU A 209 -20.38 17.48 -24.32
N SER A 210 -19.72 16.38 -24.67
CA SER A 210 -19.38 15.26 -23.79
C SER A 210 -18.55 15.76 -22.60
N HIS A 211 -18.83 15.28 -21.38
CA HIS A 211 -18.07 15.66 -20.19
C HIS A 211 -16.64 15.08 -20.25
N VAL A 212 -15.61 15.91 -20.20
CA VAL A 212 -14.20 15.46 -20.25
C VAL A 212 -13.55 15.53 -18.87
N GLU A 213 -12.98 14.42 -18.41
CA GLU A 213 -12.28 14.32 -17.13
C GLU A 213 -10.79 14.05 -17.36
N VAL A 214 -9.91 14.88 -16.81
CA VAL A 214 -8.45 14.67 -16.86
C VAL A 214 -8.05 13.66 -15.78
N VAL A 215 -7.76 12.43 -16.19
CA VAL A 215 -7.55 11.30 -15.26
C VAL A 215 -6.06 11.04 -14.98
N ALA A 216 -5.18 11.39 -15.91
CA ALA A 216 -3.76 11.13 -15.76
C ALA A 216 -2.91 12.20 -16.43
N LEU A 217 -1.89 12.69 -15.74
CA LEU A 217 -0.78 13.42 -16.32
C LEU A 217 0.45 12.52 -16.41
N MET A 218 1.17 12.63 -17.52
CA MET A 218 2.41 11.91 -17.73
C MET A 218 3.41 12.70 -18.57
N ASN A 219 4.68 12.37 -18.38
CA ASN A 219 5.76 12.85 -19.23
C ASN A 219 5.74 12.12 -20.59
N ASP A 220 6.30 12.74 -21.62
CA ASP A 220 6.45 12.15 -22.95
C ASP A 220 7.26 10.84 -22.91
N THR A 221 8.30 10.76 -22.08
CA THR A 221 9.07 9.52 -21.87
C THR A 221 8.20 8.34 -21.43
N VAL A 222 7.28 8.58 -20.48
CA VAL A 222 6.34 7.57 -19.99
C VAL A 222 5.39 7.13 -21.09
N GLY A 223 4.83 8.09 -21.84
CA GLY A 223 3.99 7.79 -23.00
C GLY A 223 4.73 6.94 -24.04
N THR A 224 5.99 7.29 -24.35
CA THR A 224 6.86 6.50 -25.24
C THR A 224 7.08 5.08 -24.69
N MET A 225 7.35 4.92 -23.40
CA MET A 225 7.53 3.59 -22.78
C MET A 225 6.31 2.71 -23.01
N MET A 226 5.12 3.24 -22.73
CA MET A 226 3.88 2.50 -22.86
C MET A 226 3.49 2.25 -24.32
N THR A 227 3.76 3.18 -25.25
CA THR A 227 3.56 2.97 -26.70
C THR A 227 4.40 1.81 -27.21
N CYS A 228 5.65 1.68 -26.74
CA CYS A 228 6.58 0.68 -27.20
C CYS A 228 6.38 -0.72 -26.56
N CYS A 229 5.52 -0.83 -25.54
CA CYS A 229 5.17 -2.12 -24.95
C CYS A 229 4.45 -3.02 -25.97
N THR A 230 4.87 -4.29 -26.02
CA THR A 230 4.20 -5.35 -26.79
C THR A 230 3.77 -6.47 -25.84
N GLU A 231 2.72 -7.21 -26.21
CA GLU A 231 2.21 -8.33 -25.42
C GLU A 231 3.34 -9.33 -25.07
N GLY A 232 3.46 -9.68 -23.78
CA GLY A 232 4.49 -10.57 -23.26
C GLY A 232 5.93 -10.02 -23.26
N LYS A 233 6.17 -8.80 -23.76
CA LYS A 233 7.49 -8.15 -23.81
C LYS A 233 7.36 -6.64 -23.51
N PRO A 234 7.13 -6.25 -22.25
CA PRO A 234 6.98 -4.84 -21.88
C PRO A 234 8.29 -4.06 -22.05
N CYS A 235 8.19 -2.77 -22.37
CA CYS A 235 9.27 -1.82 -22.22
C CYS A 235 9.35 -1.37 -20.76
N GLU A 236 10.56 -1.40 -20.19
CA GLU A 236 10.78 -0.94 -18.81
C GLU A 236 11.66 0.31 -18.74
N ILE A 237 12.14 0.79 -19.89
CA ILE A 237 12.90 2.03 -20.02
C ILE A 237 12.35 2.76 -21.24
N ALA A 238 12.28 4.08 -21.20
CA ALA A 238 12.12 4.88 -22.41
C ALA A 238 12.92 6.16 -22.37
N MET A 239 13.40 6.58 -23.54
CA MET A 239 14.20 7.78 -23.73
C MET A 239 13.63 8.62 -24.87
N VAL A 240 13.57 9.92 -24.65
CA VAL A 240 13.15 10.90 -25.67
C VAL A 240 14.34 11.82 -25.96
N ALA A 241 14.80 11.83 -27.22
CA ALA A 241 15.91 12.65 -27.70
C ALA A 241 15.40 13.68 -28.73
N ASP A 242 14.83 14.78 -28.22
CA ASP A 242 14.18 15.84 -29.00
C ASP A 242 14.78 17.21 -28.62
N LYS A 243 13.99 18.29 -28.63
CA LYS A 243 14.40 19.65 -28.21
C LYS A 243 15.06 19.65 -26.84
N GLY A 244 14.51 18.87 -25.92
CA GLY A 244 15.15 18.45 -24.68
C GLY A 244 15.47 16.96 -24.70
N SER A 245 16.03 16.46 -23.60
CA SER A 245 16.32 15.04 -23.45
C SER A 245 15.92 14.56 -22.07
N ASN A 246 15.22 13.43 -22.03
CA ASN A 246 14.80 12.83 -20.77
C ASN A 246 14.68 11.31 -20.88
N CYS A 247 14.61 10.65 -19.74
CA CYS A 247 14.40 9.21 -19.64
C CYS A 247 13.51 8.84 -18.45
N CYS A 248 12.73 7.78 -18.59
CA CYS A 248 12.02 7.13 -17.49
C CYS A 248 12.32 5.62 -17.47
N PHE A 249 12.13 4.98 -16.32
CA PHE A 249 12.25 3.53 -16.18
C PHE A 249 11.42 2.97 -15.02
N MET A 250 11.14 1.67 -15.05
CA MET A 250 10.44 0.93 -13.99
C MET A 250 11.40 0.55 -12.85
N ALA A 251 11.38 1.33 -11.77
CA ALA A 251 12.10 1.06 -10.52
C ALA A 251 11.29 0.14 -9.60
N GLU A 252 11.96 -0.51 -8.65
CA GLU A 252 11.27 -1.21 -7.55
C GLU A 252 10.68 -0.16 -6.58
N ALA A 253 9.38 -0.23 -6.29
CA ALA A 253 8.66 0.84 -5.58
C ALA A 253 9.21 1.09 -4.17
N TYR A 254 9.68 0.05 -3.48
CA TYR A 254 10.28 0.17 -2.14
C TYR A 254 11.59 0.97 -2.13
N LEU A 255 12.26 1.16 -3.27
CA LEU A 255 13.46 2.00 -3.41
C LEU A 255 13.12 3.47 -3.68
N VAL A 256 11.86 3.77 -4.03
CA VAL A 256 11.38 5.13 -4.31
C VAL A 256 10.87 5.75 -3.00
N GLU A 257 11.79 6.08 -2.08
CA GLU A 257 11.44 6.57 -0.74
C GLU A 257 10.68 7.91 -0.74
N THR A 258 10.69 8.60 -1.87
CA THR A 258 9.97 9.87 -2.10
C THR A 258 8.49 9.68 -2.40
N ALA A 259 8.03 8.45 -2.68
CA ALA A 259 6.63 8.11 -2.86
C ALA A 259 6.02 7.45 -1.61
N GLU A 260 4.70 7.53 -1.46
CA GLU A 260 3.96 6.81 -0.41
C GLU A 260 3.65 5.36 -0.80
N GLU A 261 3.48 5.09 -2.11
CA GLU A 261 3.26 3.75 -2.63
C GLU A 261 4.59 2.97 -2.69
N THR A 262 4.72 1.95 -1.85
CA THR A 262 5.93 1.14 -1.72
C THR A 262 5.80 -0.26 -2.34
N SER A 263 4.63 -0.60 -2.88
CA SER A 263 4.30 -1.94 -3.36
C SER A 263 4.63 -2.10 -4.85
N GLY A 264 5.33 -3.17 -5.21
CA GLY A 264 5.56 -3.57 -6.61
C GLY A 264 6.64 -2.74 -7.29
N ARG A 265 6.35 -2.25 -8.50
CA ARG A 265 7.22 -1.38 -9.29
C ARG A 265 6.57 -0.02 -9.50
N MET A 266 7.38 1.00 -9.78
CA MET A 266 6.92 2.33 -10.13
C MET A 266 7.78 2.91 -11.25
N CYS A 267 7.13 3.48 -12.27
CA CYS A 267 7.83 4.26 -13.27
C CYS A 267 8.36 5.55 -12.64
N VAL A 268 9.66 5.80 -12.79
CA VAL A 268 10.35 6.98 -12.31
C VAL A 268 10.82 7.80 -13.50
N ASN A 269 10.49 9.08 -13.50
CA ASN A 269 11.01 10.05 -14.45
C ASN A 269 12.34 10.61 -13.91
N THR A 270 13.43 10.38 -14.63
CA THR A 270 14.78 10.73 -14.15
C THR A 270 15.00 12.23 -14.05
N GLU A 271 14.43 13.02 -14.96
CA GLU A 271 14.74 14.44 -15.14
C GLU A 271 16.25 14.69 -15.30
N TRP A 272 16.92 13.79 -16.01
CA TRP A 272 18.38 13.75 -16.15
C TRP A 272 18.99 14.97 -16.86
N GLY A 273 18.15 15.85 -17.43
CA GLY A 273 18.61 17.04 -18.14
C GLY A 273 19.38 18.00 -17.24
N SER A 274 19.12 17.95 -15.93
CA SER A 274 19.78 18.75 -14.89
C SER A 274 21.07 18.11 -14.35
N PHE A 275 21.46 16.94 -14.86
CA PHE A 275 22.72 16.31 -14.46
C PHE A 275 23.90 17.26 -14.75
N GLY A 276 24.81 17.41 -13.78
CA GLY A 276 25.96 18.31 -13.91
C GLY A 276 25.73 19.77 -13.56
N ASP A 277 24.52 20.18 -13.16
CA ASP A 277 24.23 21.55 -12.69
C ASP A 277 25.04 21.93 -11.45
N ASP A 278 25.57 20.95 -10.71
CA ASP A 278 26.50 21.13 -9.58
C ASP A 278 27.98 21.24 -9.99
N GLY A 279 28.29 21.22 -11.29
CA GLY A 279 29.65 21.25 -11.82
C GLY A 279 30.26 19.89 -12.09
N THR A 280 29.55 18.79 -11.85
CA THR A 280 30.04 17.42 -12.12
C THR A 280 30.47 17.20 -13.57
N LEU A 281 29.94 17.98 -14.52
CA LEU A 281 30.27 17.90 -15.95
C LEU A 281 31.33 18.93 -16.41
N ASN A 282 31.91 19.72 -15.52
CA ASN A 282 32.83 20.81 -15.90
C ASN A 282 34.04 20.34 -16.72
N ASP A 283 34.49 19.11 -16.54
CA ASP A 283 35.67 18.56 -17.24
C ASP A 283 35.39 18.21 -18.71
N ILE A 284 34.12 18.10 -19.12
CA ILE A 284 33.71 17.83 -20.50
C ILE A 284 33.05 19.02 -21.20
N PHE A 285 32.74 20.10 -20.47
CA PHE A 285 32.22 21.33 -21.03
C PHE A 285 33.28 22.00 -21.89
N THR A 286 32.92 22.30 -23.14
CA THR A 286 33.78 23.05 -24.05
C THR A 286 33.43 24.54 -24.00
N PRO A 287 34.31 25.44 -24.46
CA PRO A 287 33.99 26.86 -24.56
C PRO A 287 32.73 27.15 -25.41
N TYR A 288 32.39 26.25 -26.34
CA TYR A 288 31.17 26.35 -27.15
C TYR A 288 29.92 26.06 -26.32
N ASP A 289 30.01 25.09 -25.40
CA ASP A 289 28.92 24.73 -24.49
C ASP A 289 28.70 25.84 -23.46
N GLU A 290 29.77 26.45 -22.96
CA GLU A 290 29.71 27.63 -22.08
C GLU A 290 29.00 28.81 -22.74
N SER A 291 29.34 29.13 -24.00
CA SER A 291 28.65 30.18 -24.76
C SER A 291 27.16 29.89 -24.97
N VAL A 292 26.80 28.63 -25.23
CA VAL A 292 25.39 28.21 -25.34
C VAL A 292 24.66 28.33 -24.00
N ASP A 293 25.32 27.97 -22.90
CA ASP A 293 24.77 28.08 -21.55
C ASP A 293 24.53 29.55 -21.16
N GLU A 294 25.50 30.43 -21.40
CA GLU A 294 25.40 31.87 -21.15
C GLU A 294 24.29 32.54 -21.98
N GLU A 295 24.12 32.14 -23.24
CA GLU A 295 23.08 32.68 -24.12
C GLU A 295 21.68 32.07 -23.88
N SER A 296 21.58 31.02 -23.06
CA SER A 296 20.31 30.33 -22.78
C SER A 296 19.38 31.14 -21.87
N CYS A 297 18.11 30.73 -21.78
CA CYS A 297 17.16 31.38 -20.87
C CYS A 297 17.39 31.03 -19.38
N ASN A 298 18.24 30.03 -19.10
CA ASN A 298 18.51 29.51 -17.77
C ASN A 298 20.00 29.12 -17.59
N PRO A 299 20.93 30.09 -17.61
CA PRO A 299 22.36 29.82 -17.46
C PRO A 299 22.68 29.04 -16.17
N GLY A 300 23.55 28.03 -16.27
CA GLY A 300 23.93 27.16 -15.16
C GLY A 300 22.95 26.02 -14.84
N GLU A 301 21.76 26.00 -15.43
CA GLU A 301 20.76 24.95 -15.26
C GLU A 301 20.60 24.09 -16.51
N LYS A 302 20.10 22.85 -16.34
CA LYS A 302 19.86 21.91 -17.45
C LYS A 302 21.11 21.65 -18.30
N ARG A 303 22.27 21.59 -17.65
CA ARG A 303 23.59 21.52 -18.30
C ARG A 303 23.75 20.27 -19.16
N PHE A 304 23.29 19.11 -18.68
CA PHE A 304 23.32 17.89 -19.50
C PHE A 304 22.38 17.99 -20.71
N GLU A 305 21.17 18.52 -20.54
CA GLU A 305 20.23 18.74 -21.65
C GLU A 305 20.84 19.62 -22.74
N LYS A 306 21.56 20.68 -22.36
CA LYS A 306 22.24 21.60 -23.30
C LYS A 306 23.29 20.91 -24.16
N LEU A 307 23.91 19.83 -23.67
CA LEU A 307 24.89 19.05 -24.44
C LEU A 307 24.26 18.10 -25.46
N VAL A 308 22.96 17.76 -25.30
CA VAL A 308 22.36 16.63 -26.01
C VAL A 308 21.04 16.94 -26.74
N GLY A 309 20.30 17.97 -26.32
CA GLY A 309 18.98 18.33 -26.86
C GLY A 309 19.07 19.10 -28.18
N THR A 310 18.16 18.82 -29.12
CA THR A 310 18.19 19.39 -30.47
C THR A 310 17.99 20.90 -30.51
N LEU A 311 17.45 21.49 -29.43
CA LEU A 311 17.38 22.95 -29.27
C LEU A 311 18.77 23.62 -29.21
N TYR A 312 19.79 22.88 -28.75
CA TYR A 312 21.11 23.42 -28.43
C TYR A 312 22.21 22.95 -29.39
N LEU A 313 22.08 21.77 -30.02
CA LEU A 313 23.12 21.20 -30.88
C LEU A 313 23.50 22.11 -32.06
N GLY A 314 22.52 22.79 -32.66
CA GLY A 314 22.76 23.76 -33.73
C GLY A 314 23.55 24.98 -33.27
N GLU A 315 23.29 25.45 -32.05
CA GLU A 315 24.00 26.57 -31.43
C GLU A 315 25.44 26.20 -31.03
N ILE A 316 25.67 24.97 -30.55
CA ILE A 316 27.03 24.46 -30.28
C ILE A 316 27.85 24.46 -31.59
N VAL A 317 27.24 24.00 -32.69
CA VAL A 317 27.89 24.06 -34.02
C VAL A 317 28.14 25.51 -34.42
N ARG A 318 27.17 26.42 -34.26
CA ARG A 318 27.31 27.84 -34.60
C ARG A 318 28.50 28.48 -33.86
N HIS A 319 28.60 28.28 -32.55
CA HIS A 319 29.71 28.79 -31.73
C HIS A 319 31.06 28.17 -32.10
N ALA A 320 31.09 26.86 -32.39
CA ALA A 320 32.29 26.21 -32.90
C ALA A 320 32.75 26.81 -34.24
N LEU A 321 31.82 27.11 -35.16
CA LEU A 321 32.13 27.73 -36.43
C LEU A 321 32.62 29.17 -36.27
N ILE A 322 32.02 29.97 -35.40
CA ILE A 322 32.49 31.35 -35.09
C ILE A 322 33.95 31.31 -34.60
N ALA A 323 34.25 30.45 -33.63
CA ALA A 323 35.61 30.32 -33.08
C ALA A 323 36.61 29.85 -34.15
N LEU A 324 36.23 28.88 -34.97
CA LEU A 324 37.08 28.37 -36.04
C LEU A 324 37.31 29.41 -37.15
N THR A 325 36.32 30.25 -37.46
CA THR A 325 36.51 31.35 -38.42
C THR A 325 37.38 32.47 -37.86
N ALA A 326 37.24 32.82 -36.57
CA ALA A 326 38.15 33.76 -35.91
C ALA A 326 39.62 33.28 -35.96
N GLU A 327 39.81 31.95 -35.93
CA GLU A 327 41.11 31.28 -36.09
C GLU A 327 41.57 31.12 -37.55
N LYS A 328 40.79 31.58 -38.54
CA LYS A 328 41.00 31.38 -39.99
C LYS A 328 41.06 29.90 -40.39
N ALA A 329 40.36 29.04 -39.65
CA ALA A 329 40.31 27.59 -39.88
C ALA A 329 39.19 27.17 -40.85
N VAL A 330 38.12 27.97 -40.98
CA VAL A 330 36.97 27.76 -41.88
C VAL A 330 36.51 29.15 -42.37
N PHE A 331 35.97 29.25 -43.60
CA PHE A 331 35.38 30.48 -44.14
C PHE A 331 36.40 31.63 -44.28
N THR A 332 37.60 31.33 -44.77
CA THR A 332 38.67 32.33 -44.92
C THR A 332 38.35 33.34 -46.02
N GLY A 333 38.13 34.60 -45.65
CA GLY A 333 37.90 35.70 -46.59
C GLY A 333 36.44 35.89 -47.02
N THR A 334 35.50 35.26 -46.31
CA THR A 334 34.05 35.32 -46.59
C THR A 334 33.30 36.02 -45.46
N ASP A 335 32.16 36.65 -45.78
CA ASP A 335 31.29 37.25 -44.77
C ASP A 335 30.62 36.16 -43.92
N ILE A 336 30.71 36.30 -42.60
CA ILE A 336 30.10 35.39 -41.62
C ILE A 336 29.16 36.13 -40.66
N ALA A 337 28.70 37.33 -41.02
CA ALA A 337 27.77 38.11 -40.20
C ALA A 337 26.52 37.30 -39.80
N VAL A 338 26.05 36.43 -40.69
CA VAL A 338 24.91 35.54 -40.45
C VAL A 338 25.11 34.58 -39.27
N LEU A 339 26.34 34.12 -39.00
CA LEU A 339 26.61 33.23 -37.86
C LEU A 339 26.47 33.94 -36.50
N LYS A 340 26.45 35.28 -36.46
CA LYS A 340 26.18 36.02 -35.23
C LYS A 340 24.70 36.02 -34.85
N GLU A 341 23.82 35.64 -35.76
CA GLU A 341 22.39 35.57 -35.52
C GLU A 341 22.05 34.25 -34.79
N LYS A 342 21.50 34.37 -33.58
CA LYS A 342 21.11 33.22 -32.77
C LYS A 342 19.98 32.45 -33.46
N GLY A 343 20.07 31.13 -33.49
CA GLY A 343 19.05 30.24 -34.09
C GLY A 343 19.17 30.05 -35.59
N VAL A 344 20.17 30.64 -36.27
CA VAL A 344 20.34 30.52 -37.73
C VAL A 344 20.64 29.07 -38.17
N LEU A 345 21.36 28.32 -37.35
CA LEU A 345 21.69 26.91 -37.57
C LEU A 345 20.71 26.02 -36.80
N THR A 346 19.65 25.58 -37.47
CA THR A 346 18.69 24.64 -36.91
C THR A 346 19.23 23.20 -36.95
N ILE A 347 18.67 22.33 -36.11
CA ILE A 347 18.98 20.90 -36.14
C ILE A 347 18.69 20.25 -37.50
N GLN A 348 17.65 20.70 -38.23
CA GLN A 348 17.36 20.18 -39.58
C GLN A 348 18.54 20.45 -40.52
N HIS A 349 19.11 21.65 -40.50
CA HIS A 349 20.32 21.96 -41.28
C HIS A 349 21.49 21.05 -40.88
N ILE A 350 21.68 20.77 -39.59
CA ILE A 350 22.73 19.86 -39.11
C ILE A 350 22.50 18.43 -39.63
N LEU A 351 21.27 17.93 -39.55
CA LEU A 351 20.91 16.59 -40.03
C LEU A 351 21.13 16.44 -41.53
N ASP A 352 20.74 17.45 -42.32
CA ASP A 352 20.94 17.50 -43.77
C ASP A 352 22.45 17.47 -44.14
N ILE A 353 23.30 18.12 -43.32
CA ILE A 353 24.75 18.12 -43.49
C ILE A 353 25.37 16.74 -43.19
N ILE A 354 24.92 16.05 -42.14
CA ILE A 354 25.60 14.83 -41.66
C ILE A 354 25.12 13.53 -42.32
N ASN A 355 23.86 13.47 -42.79
CA ASN A 355 23.24 12.27 -43.35
C ASN A 355 23.52 12.05 -44.84
N ASN A 356 23.98 13.07 -45.56
CA ASN A 356 24.37 12.96 -46.96
C ASN A 356 25.77 12.33 -47.08
N GLU A 357 25.81 11.11 -47.62
CA GLU A 357 27.05 10.38 -47.93
C GLU A 357 27.66 10.82 -49.27
N ASP A 358 26.84 11.40 -50.17
CA ASP A 358 27.21 11.82 -51.52
C ASP A 358 27.73 13.28 -51.57
N GLY A 359 28.95 13.49 -51.09
CA GLY A 359 29.80 14.61 -51.50
C GLY A 359 29.48 16.01 -50.93
N THR A 360 30.48 16.90 -51.06
CA THR A 360 30.49 18.27 -50.53
C THR A 360 29.43 19.22 -51.14
N THR A 361 28.70 18.78 -52.16
CA THR A 361 27.75 19.60 -52.95
C THR A 361 26.47 19.96 -52.17
N ASP A 362 25.86 19.01 -51.48
CA ASP A 362 24.64 19.29 -50.71
C ASP A 362 24.94 20.06 -49.42
N VAL A 363 26.08 19.75 -48.78
CA VAL A 363 26.60 20.54 -47.66
C VAL A 363 26.83 21.99 -48.10
N LYS A 364 27.41 22.19 -49.29
CA LYS A 364 27.60 23.52 -49.87
C LYS A 364 26.27 24.24 -50.06
N ARG A 365 25.26 23.57 -50.61
CA ARG A 365 23.91 24.13 -50.81
C ARG A 365 23.26 24.58 -49.50
N VAL A 366 23.31 23.75 -48.45
CA VAL A 366 22.75 24.10 -47.13
C VAL A 366 23.44 25.34 -46.57
N LEU A 367 24.77 25.41 -46.67
CA LEU A 367 25.54 26.56 -46.18
C LEU A 367 25.31 27.84 -47.01
N GLU A 368 25.13 27.72 -48.33
CA GLU A 368 24.80 28.84 -49.22
C GLU A 368 23.40 29.39 -48.94
N VAL A 369 22.41 28.53 -48.63
CA VAL A 369 21.06 28.94 -48.21
C VAL A 369 21.11 29.74 -46.91
N LEU A 370 22.06 29.43 -46.03
CA LEU A 370 22.33 30.20 -44.81
C LEU A 370 23.09 31.51 -45.07
N GLY A 371 23.41 31.86 -46.32
CA GLY A 371 24.13 33.07 -46.66
C GLY A 371 25.65 32.98 -46.51
N LEU A 372 26.22 31.78 -46.36
CA LEU A 372 27.66 31.56 -46.31
C LEU A 372 28.22 31.25 -47.70
N GLN A 373 29.53 31.47 -47.90
CA GLN A 373 30.22 31.14 -49.16
C GLN A 373 31.32 30.08 -48.94
N PRO A 374 30.98 28.80 -48.68
CA PRO A 374 31.96 27.77 -48.37
C PRO A 374 32.84 27.37 -49.57
N SER A 375 34.13 27.13 -49.32
CA SER A 375 34.94 26.27 -50.20
C SER A 375 34.60 24.79 -49.99
N GLU A 376 34.97 23.90 -50.92
CA GLU A 376 34.79 22.44 -50.72
C GLU A 376 35.48 21.94 -49.43
N ARG A 377 36.62 22.54 -49.08
CA ARG A 377 37.35 22.23 -47.84
C ARG A 377 36.57 22.68 -46.60
N ASP A 378 35.86 23.79 -46.68
CA ASP A 378 34.98 24.25 -45.60
C ASP A 378 33.81 23.29 -45.42
N CYS A 379 33.17 22.84 -46.51
CA CYS A 379 32.10 21.84 -46.43
C CYS A 379 32.53 20.57 -45.68
N GLY A 380 33.69 20.01 -46.02
CA GLY A 380 34.22 18.83 -45.32
C GLY A 380 34.50 19.08 -43.83
N ARG A 381 35.02 20.26 -43.49
CA ARG A 381 35.30 20.65 -42.09
C ARG A 381 34.03 20.89 -41.28
N VAL A 382 33.06 21.59 -41.83
CA VAL A 382 31.74 21.83 -41.21
C VAL A 382 31.05 20.50 -40.96
N GLN A 383 31.05 19.60 -41.95
CA GLN A 383 30.47 18.27 -41.81
C GLN A 383 31.15 17.46 -40.69
N GLN A 384 32.47 17.54 -40.53
CA GLN A 384 33.19 16.90 -39.42
C GLN A 384 32.79 17.46 -38.05
N ILE A 385 32.65 18.78 -37.93
CA ILE A 385 32.21 19.42 -36.67
C ILE A 385 30.77 19.01 -36.34
N CYS A 386 29.86 19.05 -37.31
CA CYS A 386 28.47 18.62 -37.13
C CYS A 386 28.38 17.16 -36.66
N ARG A 387 29.16 16.25 -37.30
CA ARG A 387 29.24 14.85 -36.90
C ARG A 387 29.81 14.67 -35.49
N ALA A 388 30.80 15.48 -35.10
CA ALA A 388 31.38 15.42 -33.76
C ALA A 388 30.38 15.86 -32.68
N VAL A 389 29.66 16.96 -32.89
CA VAL A 389 28.64 17.46 -31.95
C VAL A 389 27.50 16.45 -31.78
N VAL A 390 26.92 15.97 -32.89
CA VAL A 390 25.79 15.01 -32.84
C VAL A 390 26.25 13.63 -32.35
N GLY A 391 27.45 13.19 -32.72
CA GLY A 391 28.04 11.95 -32.22
C GLY A 391 28.31 12.01 -30.71
N ARG A 392 28.78 13.15 -30.19
CA ARG A 392 28.92 13.40 -28.75
C ARG A 392 27.57 13.32 -28.05
N ALA A 393 26.54 13.97 -28.60
CA ALA A 393 25.19 13.91 -28.05
C ALA A 393 24.66 12.46 -27.97
N ALA A 394 24.81 11.66 -29.04
CA ALA A 394 24.43 10.25 -29.04
C ALA A 394 25.21 9.41 -27.99
N THR A 395 26.50 9.69 -27.84
CA THR A 395 27.37 9.03 -26.85
C THR A 395 26.93 9.37 -25.42
N LEU A 396 26.57 10.62 -25.14
CA LEU A 396 26.09 11.05 -23.83
C LEU A 396 24.72 10.44 -23.47
N HIS A 397 23.80 10.32 -24.43
CA HIS A 397 22.55 9.55 -24.23
C HIS A 397 22.84 8.09 -23.85
N ALA A 398 23.85 7.48 -24.47
CA ALA A 398 24.26 6.12 -24.15
C ALA A 398 24.84 5.98 -22.73
N VAL A 399 25.52 7.01 -22.20
CA VAL A 399 25.98 7.05 -20.80
C VAL A 399 24.80 7.05 -19.85
N GLY A 400 23.80 7.90 -20.08
CA GLY A 400 22.58 7.95 -19.27
C GLY A 400 21.84 6.61 -19.29
N LEU A 401 21.65 6.02 -20.48
CA LEU A 401 21.02 4.71 -20.62
C LEU A 401 21.82 3.62 -19.90
N ALA A 402 23.15 3.59 -20.04
CA ALA A 402 24.00 2.62 -19.36
C ALA A 402 23.95 2.74 -17.82
N ALA A 403 23.83 3.96 -17.29
CA ALA A 403 23.66 4.18 -15.85
C ALA A 403 22.35 3.55 -15.35
N ILE A 404 21.24 3.74 -16.07
CA ILE A 404 19.94 3.15 -15.73
C ILE A 404 19.98 1.63 -15.83
N LEU A 405 20.56 1.09 -16.91
CA LEU A 405 20.70 -0.35 -17.12
C LEU A 405 21.48 -1.00 -15.96
N SER A 406 22.63 -0.45 -15.59
CA SER A 406 23.43 -0.98 -14.47
C SER A 406 22.73 -0.81 -13.13
N TYR A 407 22.02 0.31 -12.91
CA TYR A 407 21.23 0.52 -11.70
C TYR A 407 20.12 -0.54 -11.56
N MET A 408 19.37 -0.81 -12.64
CA MET A 408 18.32 -1.84 -12.65
C MET A 408 18.90 -3.24 -12.45
N CYS A 409 20.03 -3.55 -13.07
CA CYS A 409 20.71 -4.83 -12.93
C CYS A 409 21.13 -5.09 -11.46
N GLN A 410 21.74 -4.08 -10.83
CA GLN A 410 22.18 -4.15 -9.42
C GLN A 410 21.01 -4.25 -8.43
N THR A 411 19.97 -3.43 -8.60
CA THR A 411 18.84 -3.38 -7.66
C THR A 411 17.91 -4.58 -7.75
N ARG A 412 17.87 -5.25 -8.91
CA ARG A 412 17.12 -6.50 -9.12
C ARG A 412 17.94 -7.76 -8.82
N ASP A 413 19.19 -7.61 -8.37
CA ASP A 413 20.12 -8.70 -8.06
C ASP A 413 20.24 -9.70 -9.23
N MET A 414 20.43 -9.18 -10.46
CA MET A 414 20.54 -9.98 -11.68
C MET A 414 21.99 -10.09 -12.15
N GLU A 415 22.40 -11.27 -12.61
CA GLU A 415 23.70 -11.44 -13.28
C GLU A 415 23.73 -10.83 -14.69
N THR A 416 22.58 -10.85 -15.38
CA THR A 416 22.42 -10.25 -16.71
C THR A 416 21.01 -9.70 -16.87
N LEU A 417 20.89 -8.42 -17.23
CA LEU A 417 19.60 -7.77 -17.47
C LEU A 417 19.28 -7.73 -18.97
N MET A 418 18.18 -8.36 -19.38
CA MET A 418 17.61 -8.20 -20.73
C MET A 418 16.39 -7.29 -20.66
N VAL A 419 16.39 -6.19 -21.41
CA VAL A 419 15.31 -5.19 -21.31
C VAL A 419 15.02 -4.51 -22.65
N ASN A 420 13.75 -4.19 -22.87
CA ASN A 420 13.30 -3.38 -23.99
C ASN A 420 13.32 -1.89 -23.62
N VAL A 421 13.85 -1.07 -24.53
CA VAL A 421 14.00 0.37 -24.36
C VAL A 421 13.20 1.07 -25.45
N GLY A 422 12.12 1.76 -25.07
CA GLY A 422 11.38 2.62 -25.98
C GLY A 422 12.19 3.86 -26.34
N VAL A 423 12.23 4.23 -27.62
CA VAL A 423 12.97 5.43 -28.07
C VAL A 423 12.12 6.28 -28.98
N ASP A 424 12.12 7.59 -28.72
CA ASP A 424 11.45 8.61 -29.55
C ASP A 424 12.31 9.88 -29.66
N GLY A 425 11.88 10.82 -30.50
CA GLY A 425 12.47 12.14 -30.67
C GLY A 425 13.13 12.38 -32.03
N GLU A 426 13.27 13.67 -32.36
CA GLU A 426 13.81 14.17 -33.63
C GLU A 426 15.22 13.65 -33.92
N LEU A 427 16.07 13.50 -32.89
CA LEU A 427 17.46 13.07 -33.09
C LEU A 427 17.57 11.58 -33.44
N TYR A 428 16.78 10.73 -32.77
CA TYR A 428 16.74 9.30 -33.04
C TYR A 428 16.17 9.00 -34.44
N LYS A 429 15.10 9.71 -34.84
CA LYS A 429 14.47 9.57 -36.16
C LYS A 429 15.32 10.19 -37.27
N GLY A 430 15.98 11.31 -36.96
CA GLY A 430 16.68 12.14 -37.93
C GLY A 430 18.13 11.73 -38.20
N TYR A 431 18.87 11.20 -37.22
CA TYR A 431 20.28 10.83 -37.41
C TYR A 431 20.46 9.32 -37.57
N LYS A 432 20.81 8.86 -38.79
CA LYS A 432 20.88 7.43 -39.15
C LYS A 432 21.72 6.57 -38.21
N ARG A 433 22.82 7.12 -37.67
CA ARG A 433 23.75 6.39 -36.80
C ARG A 433 23.44 6.52 -35.30
N PHE A 434 22.40 7.26 -34.92
CA PHE A 434 22.09 7.50 -33.51
C PHE A 434 21.83 6.20 -32.76
N GLY A 435 20.96 5.34 -33.29
CA GLY A 435 20.64 4.04 -32.68
C GLY A 435 21.85 3.11 -32.57
N GLU A 436 22.70 3.09 -33.59
CA GLU A 436 23.95 2.30 -33.61
C GLU A 436 24.93 2.74 -32.51
N ILE A 437 25.12 4.06 -32.37
CA ILE A 437 25.98 4.65 -31.33
C ILE A 437 25.40 4.35 -29.95
N LEU A 438 24.09 4.58 -29.78
CA LEU A 438 23.39 4.33 -28.53
C LEU A 438 23.56 2.89 -28.06
N GLN A 439 23.37 1.92 -28.95
CA GLN A 439 23.50 0.50 -28.64
C GLN A 439 24.96 0.08 -28.43
N SER A 440 25.89 0.59 -29.24
CA SER A 440 27.30 0.21 -29.14
C SER A 440 27.97 0.76 -27.88
N VAL A 441 27.74 2.04 -27.57
CA VAL A 441 28.34 2.69 -26.40
C VAL A 441 27.70 2.18 -25.11
N SER A 442 26.37 2.01 -25.06
CA SER A 442 25.73 1.43 -23.87
C SER A 442 26.25 0.02 -23.56
N ARG A 443 26.43 -0.83 -24.58
CA ARG A 443 27.02 -2.17 -24.42
C ARG A 443 28.46 -2.14 -23.89
N LEU A 444 29.27 -1.15 -24.29
CA LEU A 444 30.63 -0.98 -23.74
C LEU A 444 30.61 -0.53 -22.28
N LEU A 445 29.66 0.33 -21.92
CA LEU A 445 29.56 0.90 -20.58
C LEU A 445 28.86 -0.01 -19.56
N SER A 446 27.93 -0.86 -20.00
CA SER A 446 27.19 -1.83 -19.19
C SER A 446 27.16 -3.21 -19.89
N PRO A 447 28.30 -3.92 -19.94
CA PRO A 447 28.40 -5.23 -20.60
C PRO A 447 27.52 -6.32 -19.96
N GLU A 448 27.09 -6.12 -18.71
CA GLU A 448 26.15 -6.96 -17.97
C GLU A 448 24.69 -6.81 -18.41
N CYS A 449 24.40 -5.92 -19.37
CA CYS A 449 23.05 -5.60 -19.81
C CYS A 449 22.88 -5.76 -21.33
N MET A 450 21.72 -6.28 -21.75
CA MET A 450 21.30 -6.37 -23.15
C MET A 450 20.04 -5.55 -23.37
N ALA A 451 20.21 -4.38 -23.99
CA ALA A 451 19.12 -3.48 -24.36
C ALA A 451 18.66 -3.71 -25.82
N THR A 452 17.35 -3.87 -26.00
CA THR A 452 16.70 -3.89 -27.31
C THR A 452 15.97 -2.57 -27.53
N LEU A 453 16.42 -1.78 -28.52
CA LEU A 453 15.82 -0.49 -28.84
C LEU A 453 14.55 -0.68 -29.66
N LEU A 454 13.43 -0.13 -29.19
CA LEU A 454 12.13 -0.18 -29.85
C LEU A 454 11.68 1.24 -30.21
N PRO A 455 11.60 1.60 -31.51
CA PRO A 455 11.18 2.93 -31.91
C PRO A 455 9.66 3.14 -31.69
N SER A 456 9.30 4.29 -31.14
CA SER A 456 7.91 4.75 -31.09
C SER A 456 7.44 5.17 -32.49
N LYS A 457 6.40 4.50 -32.99
CA LYS A 457 5.82 4.79 -34.32
C LYS A 457 4.83 5.96 -34.29
N ASP A 458 4.01 6.03 -33.24
CA ASP A 458 2.85 6.94 -33.18
C ASP A 458 3.01 8.08 -32.15
N GLY A 459 4.19 8.20 -31.55
CA GLY A 459 4.47 9.13 -30.46
C GLY A 459 4.04 8.60 -29.10
N SER A 460 3.88 9.50 -28.13
CA SER A 460 3.41 9.19 -26.78
C SER A 460 1.91 8.88 -26.68
N GLY A 461 1.12 9.20 -27.71
CA GLY A 461 -0.33 9.28 -27.60
C GLY A 461 -1.01 7.95 -27.32
N ARG A 462 -0.59 6.87 -27.99
CA ARG A 462 -1.08 5.52 -27.72
C ARG A 462 -0.76 5.10 -26.28
N GLY A 463 0.49 5.28 -25.86
CA GLY A 463 0.93 4.95 -24.52
C GLY A 463 0.18 5.76 -23.46
N ALA A 464 -0.16 7.01 -23.74
CA ALA A 464 -0.93 7.84 -22.84
C ALA A 464 -2.37 7.35 -22.65
N ALA A 465 -3.02 6.88 -23.71
CA ALA A 465 -4.30 6.19 -23.59
C ALA A 465 -4.19 4.91 -22.76
N MET A 466 -3.10 4.13 -22.92
CA MET A 466 -2.86 2.93 -22.10
C MET A 466 -2.65 3.27 -20.63
N VAL A 467 -1.85 4.30 -20.30
CA VAL A 467 -1.69 4.78 -18.92
C VAL A 467 -3.04 5.17 -18.32
N THR A 468 -3.84 5.91 -19.09
CA THR A 468 -5.18 6.36 -18.66
C THR A 468 -6.10 5.16 -18.39
N ALA A 469 -6.07 4.14 -19.26
CA ALA A 469 -6.83 2.91 -19.09
C ALA A 469 -6.39 2.11 -17.85
N VAL A 470 -5.09 1.98 -17.62
CA VAL A 470 -4.51 1.31 -16.45
C VAL A 470 -4.87 2.06 -15.16
N ALA A 471 -4.77 3.39 -15.16
CA ALA A 471 -5.14 4.25 -14.03
C ALA A 471 -6.60 4.03 -13.64
N LEU A 472 -7.52 4.09 -14.60
CA LEU A 472 -8.94 3.84 -14.37
C LEU A 472 -9.22 2.42 -13.86
N ARG A 473 -8.54 1.42 -14.44
CA ARG A 473 -8.66 0.02 -14.00
C ARG A 473 -8.21 -0.15 -12.55
N LEU A 474 -7.06 0.42 -12.18
CA LEU A 474 -6.54 0.35 -10.81
C LEU A 474 -7.43 1.12 -9.82
N ALA A 475 -7.96 2.28 -10.20
CA ALA A 475 -8.90 3.03 -9.38
C ALA A 475 -10.23 2.26 -9.18
N ALA A 476 -10.74 1.61 -10.22
CA ALA A 476 -11.91 0.73 -10.13
C ALA A 476 -11.63 -0.49 -9.24
N LEU A 477 -10.46 -1.13 -9.39
CA LEU A 477 -10.01 -2.23 -8.54
C LEU A 477 -9.96 -1.80 -7.07
N ARG A 478 -9.34 -0.65 -6.77
CA ARG A 478 -9.23 -0.11 -5.42
C ARG A 478 -10.61 0.18 -4.82
N ARG A 479 -11.51 0.82 -5.57
CA ARG A 479 -12.91 1.03 -5.14
C ARG A 479 -13.60 -0.29 -4.81
N ALA A 480 -13.46 -1.30 -5.66
CA ALA A 480 -14.06 -2.61 -5.42
C ALA A 480 -13.47 -3.31 -4.17
N VAL A 481 -12.17 -3.18 -3.91
CA VAL A 481 -11.53 -3.65 -2.66
C VAL A 481 -12.10 -2.90 -1.46
N ASP A 482 -12.17 -1.57 -1.52
CA ASP A 482 -12.70 -0.73 -0.44
C ASP A 482 -14.19 -0.96 -0.19
N GLU A 483 -14.99 -1.31 -1.20
CA GLU A 483 -16.38 -1.74 -1.03
C GLU A 483 -16.51 -3.07 -0.27
N VAL A 484 -15.57 -4.00 -0.50
CA VAL A 484 -15.54 -5.30 0.18
C VAL A 484 -15.07 -5.15 1.63
N LEU A 485 -14.02 -4.35 1.86
CA LEU A 485 -13.41 -4.17 3.18
C LEU A 485 -14.06 -3.08 4.04
N GLY A 486 -14.75 -2.12 3.41
CA GLY A 486 -15.38 -0.98 4.06
C GLY A 486 -16.29 -1.36 5.24
N PRO A 487 -17.20 -2.35 5.11
CA PRO A 487 -18.06 -2.79 6.22
C PRO A 487 -17.30 -3.36 7.44
N LEU A 488 -16.03 -3.74 7.29
CA LEU A 488 -15.20 -4.23 8.39
C LEU A 488 -14.44 -3.10 9.11
N ARG A 489 -14.32 -1.92 8.50
CA ARG A 489 -13.59 -0.77 9.06
C ARG A 489 -14.50 0.03 9.98
N LEU A 490 -14.31 -0.12 11.28
CA LEU A 490 -15.12 0.56 12.30
C LEU A 490 -14.61 1.98 12.55
N THR A 491 -15.54 2.93 12.56
CA THR A 491 -15.25 4.31 12.96
C THR A 491 -15.31 4.46 14.47
N ARG A 492 -14.74 5.54 15.01
CA ARG A 492 -14.85 5.85 16.44
C ARG A 492 -16.31 5.88 16.95
N PRO A 493 -17.27 6.53 16.26
CA PRO A 493 -18.68 6.47 16.64
C PRO A 493 -19.26 5.04 16.69
N ASP A 494 -18.84 4.14 15.81
CA ASP A 494 -19.27 2.74 15.85
C ASP A 494 -18.78 2.06 17.13
N LEU A 495 -17.52 2.29 17.51
CA LEU A 495 -16.92 1.73 18.71
C LEU A 495 -17.53 2.29 20.00
N GLU A 496 -17.81 3.60 20.07
CA GLU A 496 -18.51 4.24 21.18
C GLU A 496 -19.93 3.66 21.35
N LYS A 497 -20.61 3.37 20.23
CA LYS A 497 -21.92 2.70 20.24
C LYS A 497 -21.82 1.27 20.76
N VAL A 498 -20.80 0.50 20.33
CA VAL A 498 -20.55 -0.85 20.85
C VAL A 498 -20.27 -0.84 22.35
N GLN A 499 -19.45 0.11 22.83
CA GLN A 499 -19.17 0.31 24.26
C GLN A 499 -20.46 0.61 25.04
N ALA A 500 -21.30 1.52 24.55
CA ALA A 500 -22.56 1.87 25.20
C ALA A 500 -23.54 0.68 25.27
N LEU A 501 -23.65 -0.10 24.18
CA LEU A 501 -24.47 -1.31 24.13
C LEU A 501 -23.94 -2.40 25.06
N MET A 502 -22.62 -2.60 25.14
CA MET A 502 -22.00 -3.51 26.10
C MET A 502 -22.36 -3.10 27.52
N ARG A 503 -22.21 -1.81 27.87
CA ARG A 503 -22.59 -1.29 29.18
C ARG A 503 -24.06 -1.56 29.51
N GLN A 504 -24.97 -1.35 28.56
CA GLN A 504 -26.39 -1.63 28.75
C GLN A 504 -26.65 -3.12 29.02
N GLU A 505 -26.01 -4.02 28.27
CA GLU A 505 -26.17 -5.46 28.47
C GLU A 505 -25.54 -5.94 29.78
N MET A 506 -24.46 -5.32 30.25
CA MET A 506 -23.91 -5.56 31.59
C MET A 506 -24.92 -5.24 32.69
N GLU A 507 -25.59 -4.07 32.64
CA GLU A 507 -26.61 -3.70 33.63
C GLU A 507 -27.80 -4.68 33.59
N ARG A 508 -28.23 -5.07 32.38
CA ARG A 508 -29.30 -6.07 32.20
C ARG A 508 -28.90 -7.43 32.78
N GLY A 509 -27.66 -7.86 32.56
CA GLY A 509 -27.14 -9.12 33.09
C GLY A 509 -27.06 -9.13 34.61
N LEU A 510 -26.71 -8.00 35.24
CA LEU A 510 -26.67 -7.90 36.70
C LEU A 510 -28.07 -7.80 37.34
N GLY A 511 -29.05 -7.26 36.62
CA GLY A 511 -30.40 -7.04 37.12
C GLY A 511 -31.20 -8.34 37.36
N LYS A 512 -31.80 -8.48 38.55
CA LYS A 512 -32.59 -9.66 38.97
C LYS A 512 -33.66 -10.10 37.97
N HIS A 513 -34.41 -9.13 37.42
CA HIS A 513 -35.53 -9.39 36.51
C HIS A 513 -35.12 -9.45 35.03
N THR A 514 -33.95 -8.92 34.70
CA THR A 514 -33.46 -8.77 33.31
C THR A 514 -32.43 -9.84 32.93
N ASN A 515 -31.73 -10.44 33.90
CA ASN A 515 -30.67 -11.44 33.70
C ASN A 515 -31.09 -12.59 32.77
N ALA A 516 -32.32 -13.10 32.95
CA ALA A 516 -32.82 -14.24 32.18
C ALA A 516 -32.86 -13.99 30.66
N THR A 517 -33.06 -12.73 30.23
CA THR A 517 -33.17 -12.31 28.82
C THR A 517 -31.98 -11.46 28.34
N ALA A 518 -31.00 -11.20 29.20
CA ALA A 518 -29.78 -10.49 28.83
C ALA A 518 -28.89 -11.38 27.95
N SER A 519 -28.24 -10.79 26.96
CA SER A 519 -27.27 -11.49 26.11
C SER A 519 -25.95 -11.73 26.84
N VAL A 520 -25.53 -10.76 27.66
CA VAL A 520 -24.38 -10.89 28.58
C VAL A 520 -24.90 -11.35 29.94
N ARG A 521 -24.43 -12.51 30.41
CA ARG A 521 -25.05 -13.21 31.54
C ARG A 521 -24.61 -12.72 32.91
N MET A 522 -23.43 -12.11 33.03
CA MET A 522 -22.92 -11.54 34.29
C MET A 522 -23.04 -12.51 35.47
N LEU A 523 -22.45 -13.69 35.32
CA LEU A 523 -22.57 -14.82 36.24
C LEU A 523 -21.75 -14.57 37.53
N PRO A 524 -22.39 -14.62 38.71
CA PRO A 524 -21.70 -14.54 39.99
C PRO A 524 -20.75 -15.72 40.20
N THR A 525 -19.52 -15.45 40.63
CA THR A 525 -18.48 -16.50 40.79
C THR A 525 -18.27 -16.93 42.25
N TYR A 526 -18.86 -16.20 43.20
CA TYR A 526 -18.64 -16.34 44.65
C TYR A 526 -17.19 -16.08 45.11
N VAL A 527 -16.32 -15.59 44.23
CA VAL A 527 -15.00 -15.06 44.60
C VAL A 527 -15.17 -13.61 45.04
N SER A 528 -15.05 -13.33 46.34
CA SER A 528 -15.32 -12.02 46.92
C SER A 528 -14.08 -11.14 47.12
N HIS A 529 -12.89 -11.73 47.07
CA HIS A 529 -11.62 -11.06 47.33
C HIS A 529 -10.56 -11.48 46.32
N THR A 530 -9.74 -10.52 45.89
CA THR A 530 -8.47 -10.76 45.19
C THR A 530 -7.41 -11.22 46.20
N PRO A 531 -6.26 -11.75 45.75
CA PRO A 531 -5.19 -12.08 46.68
C PRO A 531 -4.72 -10.85 47.47
N ASP A 532 -4.42 -11.03 48.75
CA ASP A 532 -3.96 -9.98 49.67
C ASP A 532 -2.54 -10.22 50.21
N GLY A 533 -1.90 -11.30 49.79
CA GLY A 533 -0.55 -11.69 50.19
C GLY A 533 -0.50 -12.53 51.47
N SER A 534 -1.64 -12.83 52.11
CA SER A 534 -1.72 -13.72 53.26
C SER A 534 -1.84 -15.21 52.89
N GLU A 535 -2.02 -15.53 51.61
CA GLU A 535 -2.24 -16.89 51.10
C GLU A 535 -1.02 -17.78 51.38
N ARG A 536 -1.20 -18.93 52.05
CA ARG A 536 -0.12 -19.88 52.30
C ARG A 536 -0.65 -21.31 52.17
N GLY A 537 0.19 -22.23 51.68
CA GLY A 537 -0.12 -23.66 51.63
C GLY A 537 0.15 -24.32 50.28
N ASP A 538 -0.13 -25.62 50.23
CA ASP A 538 -0.01 -26.46 49.04
C ASP A 538 -1.42 -26.76 48.48
N PHE A 539 -1.61 -26.48 47.20
CA PHE A 539 -2.91 -26.55 46.53
C PHE A 539 -2.80 -27.38 45.26
N LEU A 540 -3.85 -28.14 44.95
CA LEU A 540 -4.01 -28.74 43.63
C LEU A 540 -4.82 -27.79 42.76
N ALA A 541 -4.46 -27.67 41.49
CA ALA A 541 -5.23 -26.93 40.51
C ALA A 541 -5.48 -27.79 39.27
N LEU A 542 -6.71 -27.74 38.77
CA LEU A 542 -7.11 -28.36 37.52
C LEU A 542 -7.44 -27.26 36.52
N ASP A 543 -7.01 -27.40 35.27
CA ASP A 543 -7.34 -26.47 34.20
C ASP A 543 -7.89 -27.22 32.99
N LEU A 544 -9.20 -27.06 32.80
CA LEU A 544 -9.95 -27.67 31.71
C LEU A 544 -10.70 -26.60 30.90
N GLY A 545 -10.17 -26.30 29.72
CA GLY A 545 -10.80 -25.35 28.79
C GLY A 545 -10.64 -25.69 27.31
N GLY A 546 -10.00 -26.81 26.98
CA GLY A 546 -9.74 -27.29 25.61
C GLY A 546 -9.30 -28.75 25.60
N THR A 547 -8.63 -29.20 24.53
CA THR A 547 -8.08 -30.57 24.42
C THR A 547 -6.92 -30.84 25.37
N ASN A 548 -6.19 -29.80 25.79
CA ASN A 548 -5.10 -29.90 26.75
C ASN A 548 -5.65 -29.65 28.16
N PHE A 549 -5.80 -30.72 28.93
CA PHE A 549 -6.11 -30.67 30.35
C PHE A 549 -4.82 -30.56 31.15
N ARG A 550 -4.81 -29.74 32.20
CA ARG A 550 -3.62 -29.59 33.05
C ARG A 550 -3.93 -29.89 34.49
N VAL A 551 -3.03 -30.62 35.13
CA VAL A 551 -3.02 -30.84 36.58
C VAL A 551 -1.79 -30.16 37.13
N LEU A 552 -1.96 -29.34 38.17
CA LEU A 552 -0.90 -28.57 38.79
C LEU A 552 -0.92 -28.78 40.30
N VAL A 553 0.27 -28.77 40.90
CA VAL A 553 0.44 -28.50 42.33
C VAL A 553 1.12 -27.14 42.46
N VAL A 554 0.53 -26.27 43.27
CA VAL A 554 1.00 -24.90 43.51
C VAL A 554 1.27 -24.76 44.99
N ARG A 555 2.51 -24.40 45.34
CA ARG A 555 2.94 -24.14 46.70
C ARG A 555 3.13 -22.65 46.89
N VAL A 556 2.34 -22.06 47.77
CA VAL A 556 2.37 -20.64 48.11
C VAL A 556 3.08 -20.46 49.45
N THR A 557 4.23 -19.80 49.42
CA THR A 557 5.09 -19.59 50.59
C THR A 557 5.31 -18.09 50.83
N GLY A 558 5.96 -17.73 51.95
CA GLY A 558 6.37 -16.34 52.20
C GLY A 558 7.43 -15.81 51.21
N GLU A 559 8.12 -16.70 50.50
CA GLU A 559 9.16 -16.36 49.52
C GLU A 559 8.63 -16.29 48.07
N GLY A 560 7.35 -16.62 47.86
CA GLY A 560 6.70 -16.64 46.55
C GLY A 560 6.00 -17.96 46.23
N ILE A 561 5.70 -18.16 44.94
CA ILE A 561 4.97 -19.32 44.42
C ILE A 561 5.92 -20.26 43.68
N SER A 562 5.86 -21.55 43.99
CA SER A 562 6.47 -22.61 43.18
C SER A 562 5.40 -23.56 42.65
N MET A 563 5.56 -24.03 41.42
CA MET A 563 4.55 -24.87 40.76
C MET A 563 5.19 -26.02 39.98
N ALA A 564 4.50 -27.15 39.96
CA ALA A 564 4.75 -28.24 39.03
C ALA A 564 3.43 -28.55 38.30
N SER A 565 3.51 -28.81 37.00
CA SER A 565 2.35 -29.03 36.15
C SER A 565 2.60 -30.12 35.12
N GLU A 566 1.55 -30.83 34.74
CA GLU A 566 1.59 -31.79 33.64
C GLU A 566 0.37 -31.61 32.71
N ILE A 567 0.61 -31.77 31.41
CA ILE A 567 -0.42 -31.63 30.37
C ILE A 567 -0.87 -33.03 29.93
N TYR A 568 -2.18 -33.25 29.94
CA TYR A 568 -2.86 -34.44 29.49
C TYR A 568 -3.75 -34.12 28.30
N VAL A 569 -3.62 -34.90 27.23
CA VAL A 569 -4.48 -34.74 26.05
C VAL A 569 -5.77 -35.53 26.26
N ILE A 570 -6.92 -34.85 26.21
CA ILE A 570 -8.23 -35.52 26.24
C ILE A 570 -8.58 -35.98 24.82
N PRO A 571 -8.77 -37.29 24.58
CA PRO A 571 -9.14 -37.78 23.26
C PRO A 571 -10.51 -37.25 22.81
N SER A 572 -10.67 -36.99 21.51
CA SER A 572 -11.96 -36.50 20.96
C SER A 572 -13.14 -37.41 21.28
N ALA A 573 -12.92 -38.73 21.31
CA ALA A 573 -13.94 -39.71 21.66
C ALA A 573 -14.43 -39.57 23.12
N ILE A 574 -13.57 -39.07 24.02
CA ILE A 574 -13.91 -38.78 25.42
C ILE A 574 -14.62 -37.43 25.53
N MET A 575 -14.11 -36.39 24.84
CA MET A 575 -14.73 -35.06 24.81
C MET A 575 -16.17 -35.05 24.31
N GLN A 576 -16.48 -35.97 23.39
CA GLN A 576 -17.79 -36.12 22.75
C GLN A 576 -18.57 -37.33 23.26
N GLY A 577 -18.05 -38.04 24.27
CA GLY A 577 -18.62 -39.27 24.82
C GLY A 577 -19.67 -39.03 25.91
N THR A 578 -19.54 -39.76 27.02
CA THR A 578 -20.37 -39.58 28.22
C THR A 578 -19.64 -38.75 29.27
N GLY A 579 -20.39 -38.05 30.11
CA GLY A 579 -19.84 -37.33 31.26
C GLY A 579 -19.07 -38.25 32.19
N GLU A 580 -19.60 -39.44 32.45
CA GLU A 580 -18.89 -40.47 33.22
C GLU A 580 -17.49 -40.74 32.67
N ALA A 581 -17.37 -41.03 31.37
CA ALA A 581 -16.08 -41.30 30.74
C ALA A 581 -15.12 -40.09 30.80
N LEU A 582 -15.64 -38.86 30.65
CA LEU A 582 -14.86 -37.63 30.73
C LEU A 582 -14.30 -37.41 32.14
N PHE A 583 -15.13 -37.46 33.16
CA PHE A 583 -14.68 -37.21 34.54
C PHE A 583 -13.84 -38.38 35.09
N ASP A 584 -14.09 -39.61 34.66
CA ASP A 584 -13.23 -40.76 34.97
C ASP A 584 -11.82 -40.57 34.38
N HIS A 585 -11.72 -40.08 33.15
CA HIS A 585 -10.43 -39.75 32.52
C HIS A 585 -9.71 -38.61 33.26
N ILE A 586 -10.44 -37.56 33.68
CA ILE A 586 -9.88 -36.46 34.48
C ILE A 586 -9.28 -37.00 35.78
N VAL A 587 -9.97 -37.91 36.47
CA VAL A 587 -9.46 -38.52 37.72
C VAL A 587 -8.24 -39.42 37.45
N ASP A 588 -8.23 -40.19 36.36
CA ASP A 588 -7.05 -40.98 35.98
C ASP A 588 -5.81 -40.07 35.79
N CYS A 589 -5.98 -38.91 35.14
CA CYS A 589 -4.92 -37.91 34.99
C CYS A 589 -4.45 -37.33 36.33
N ILE A 590 -5.38 -37.04 37.25
CA ILE A 590 -5.05 -36.55 38.59
C ILE A 590 -4.22 -37.59 39.37
N MET A 591 -4.64 -38.85 39.33
CA MET A 591 -3.95 -39.94 40.03
C MET A 591 -2.54 -40.19 39.46
N ASP A 592 -2.39 -40.13 38.13
CA ASP A 592 -1.08 -40.24 37.48
C ASP A 592 -0.15 -39.09 37.92
N PHE A 593 -0.63 -37.85 37.88
CA PHE A 593 0.14 -36.68 38.31
C PHE A 593 0.53 -36.78 39.79
N GLN A 594 -0.43 -37.08 40.68
CA GLN A 594 -0.16 -37.22 42.10
C GLN A 594 0.82 -38.36 42.40
N THR A 595 0.80 -39.45 41.63
CA THR A 595 1.79 -40.53 41.76
C THR A 595 3.18 -40.03 41.42
N LYS A 596 3.34 -39.33 40.30
CA LYS A 596 4.63 -38.75 39.86
C LYS A 596 5.18 -37.71 40.84
N GLN A 597 4.30 -36.94 41.48
CA GLN A 597 4.67 -35.90 42.46
C GLN A 597 4.78 -36.43 43.90
N ASN A 598 4.56 -37.73 44.16
CA ASN A 598 4.52 -38.33 45.50
C ASN A 598 3.45 -37.72 46.45
N LEU A 599 2.28 -37.37 45.89
CA LEU A 599 1.17 -36.71 46.59
C LEU A 599 -0.05 -37.61 46.81
N MET A 600 0.00 -38.89 46.42
CA MET A 600 -1.17 -39.82 46.50
C MET A 600 -1.76 -39.99 47.91
N THR A 601 -0.97 -39.77 48.96
CA THR A 601 -1.42 -39.86 50.37
C THR A 601 -1.87 -38.53 50.97
N HIS A 602 -1.77 -37.42 50.22
CA HIS A 602 -2.08 -36.07 50.70
C HIS A 602 -3.47 -35.65 50.21
N THR A 603 -4.27 -35.07 51.10
CA THR A 603 -5.55 -34.42 50.76
C THR A 603 -5.34 -32.92 50.65
N LEU A 604 -5.05 -32.43 49.44
CA LEU A 604 -4.83 -31.01 49.18
C LEU A 604 -6.15 -30.31 48.80
N PRO A 605 -6.37 -29.05 49.20
CA PRO A 605 -7.45 -28.24 48.66
C PRO A 605 -7.26 -28.05 47.16
N LEU A 606 -8.33 -28.24 46.40
CA LEU A 606 -8.33 -28.23 44.93
C LEU A 606 -9.16 -27.06 44.41
N GLY A 607 -8.52 -26.23 43.57
CA GLY A 607 -9.18 -25.26 42.70
C GLY A 607 -9.39 -25.83 41.30
N PHE A 608 -10.62 -25.79 40.79
CA PHE A 608 -10.97 -26.34 39.48
C PHE A 608 -11.32 -25.22 38.51
N THR A 609 -10.37 -24.86 37.65
CA THR A 609 -10.67 -24.02 36.47
C THR A 609 -11.41 -24.85 35.44
N PHE A 610 -12.68 -24.52 35.25
CA PHE A 610 -13.58 -25.15 34.30
C PHE A 610 -14.13 -24.08 33.36
N SER A 611 -13.50 -23.94 32.20
CA SER A 611 -13.72 -22.80 31.29
C SER A 611 -14.98 -22.95 30.43
N PHE A 612 -16.11 -23.27 31.02
CA PHE A 612 -17.40 -23.38 30.33
C PHE A 612 -18.47 -22.57 31.08
N PRO A 613 -19.54 -22.14 30.40
CA PRO A 613 -20.61 -21.40 31.04
C PRO A 613 -21.27 -22.23 32.15
N CYS A 614 -21.12 -21.77 33.39
CA CYS A 614 -21.64 -22.44 34.58
C CYS A 614 -22.47 -21.48 35.42
N GLN A 615 -23.66 -21.90 35.84
CA GLN A 615 -24.39 -21.22 36.89
C GLN A 615 -23.84 -21.69 38.24
N GLN A 616 -23.00 -20.86 38.85
CA GLN A 616 -22.53 -21.11 40.21
C GLN A 616 -23.64 -20.80 41.22
N VAL A 617 -23.78 -21.67 42.21
CA VAL A 617 -24.66 -21.48 43.38
C VAL A 617 -23.85 -21.43 44.67
N GLY A 618 -22.54 -21.57 44.56
CA GLY A 618 -21.55 -21.48 45.62
C GLY A 618 -20.15 -21.61 45.00
N LEU A 619 -19.12 -21.44 45.81
CA LEU A 619 -17.74 -21.51 45.33
C LEU A 619 -17.36 -22.93 44.86
N ASP A 620 -17.89 -23.98 45.49
CA ASP A 620 -17.63 -25.40 45.15
C ASP A 620 -18.83 -26.11 44.51
N LYS A 621 -19.79 -25.36 43.94
CA LYS A 621 -21.01 -25.93 43.35
C LYS A 621 -21.46 -25.15 42.12
N ALA A 622 -21.50 -25.82 40.96
CA ALA A 622 -21.74 -25.16 39.68
C ALA A 622 -22.45 -26.06 38.67
N LEU A 623 -23.59 -25.58 38.16
CA LEU A 623 -24.37 -26.28 37.14
C LEU A 623 -23.86 -25.90 35.75
N LEU A 624 -23.45 -26.87 34.94
CA LEU A 624 -23.07 -26.62 33.54
C LEU A 624 -24.29 -26.17 32.73
N LEU A 625 -24.24 -24.99 32.12
CA LEU A 625 -25.34 -24.45 31.33
C LEU A 625 -25.35 -24.99 29.90
N THR A 626 -24.19 -25.00 29.27
CA THR A 626 -24.02 -25.52 27.91
C THR A 626 -22.56 -25.84 27.66
N TRP A 627 -22.30 -26.81 26.79
CA TRP A 627 -20.95 -27.01 26.27
C TRP A 627 -20.59 -25.97 25.21
N THR A 628 -19.30 -25.68 25.11
CA THR A 628 -18.68 -24.83 24.09
C THR A 628 -17.36 -25.48 23.61
N LYS A 629 -16.65 -24.85 22.67
CA LYS A 629 -15.27 -25.23 22.26
C LYS A 629 -15.09 -26.69 21.83
N GLY A 630 -16.14 -27.31 21.27
CA GLY A 630 -16.09 -28.67 20.71
C GLY A 630 -16.36 -29.82 21.70
N PHE A 631 -16.63 -29.53 22.97
CA PHE A 631 -17.12 -30.54 23.93
C PHE A 631 -18.61 -30.83 23.68
N THR A 632 -19.01 -32.09 23.80
CA THR A 632 -20.43 -32.51 23.72
C THR A 632 -20.75 -33.68 24.67
N ALA A 633 -19.95 -33.89 25.71
CA ALA A 633 -20.11 -35.01 26.64
C ALA A 633 -21.54 -35.04 27.23
N SER A 634 -22.23 -36.15 27.01
CA SER A 634 -23.64 -36.33 27.40
C SER A 634 -23.78 -36.50 28.92
N GLY A 635 -24.90 -36.05 29.49
CA GLY A 635 -25.16 -36.18 30.93
C GLY A 635 -24.45 -35.15 31.82
N CYS A 636 -23.74 -34.15 31.25
CA CYS A 636 -23.10 -33.08 32.02
C CYS A 636 -23.96 -31.81 32.14
N VAL A 637 -24.71 -31.45 31.08
CA VAL A 637 -25.50 -30.21 31.05
C VAL A 637 -26.62 -30.28 32.10
N GLY A 638 -26.74 -29.22 32.90
CA GLY A 638 -27.65 -29.12 34.05
C GLY A 638 -27.17 -29.85 35.31
N GLN A 639 -26.04 -30.57 35.26
CA GLN A 639 -25.47 -31.26 36.42
C GLN A 639 -24.40 -30.42 37.10
N ASP A 640 -24.19 -30.71 38.39
CA ASP A 640 -23.12 -30.09 39.19
C ASP A 640 -21.76 -30.69 38.82
N VAL A 641 -20.90 -29.89 38.21
CA VAL A 641 -19.58 -30.29 37.71
C VAL A 641 -18.68 -30.81 38.84
N VAL A 642 -18.76 -30.19 40.01
CA VAL A 642 -17.96 -30.60 41.18
C VAL A 642 -18.45 -31.95 41.69
N GLN A 643 -19.77 -32.16 41.69
CA GLN A 643 -20.37 -33.45 42.06
C GLN A 643 -19.97 -34.56 41.07
N LEU A 644 -19.98 -34.29 39.76
CA LEU A 644 -19.53 -35.26 38.74
C LEU A 644 -18.07 -35.68 38.96
N LEU A 645 -17.19 -34.73 39.31
CA LEU A 645 -15.80 -35.01 39.64
C LEU A 645 -15.66 -35.83 40.93
N ARG A 646 -16.46 -35.51 41.96
CA ARG A 646 -16.50 -36.27 43.23
C ARG A 646 -16.98 -37.71 43.01
N GLU A 647 -17.98 -37.92 42.17
CA GLU A 647 -18.49 -39.25 41.82
C GLU A 647 -17.47 -40.06 41.02
N ALA A 648 -16.75 -39.44 40.08
CA ALA A 648 -15.64 -40.07 39.38
C ALA A 648 -14.52 -40.50 40.32
N ALA A 649 -14.16 -39.63 41.29
CA ALA A 649 -13.18 -39.97 42.30
C ALA A 649 -13.61 -41.19 43.14
N GLN A 650 -14.89 -41.29 43.49
CA GLN A 650 -15.44 -42.46 44.18
C GLN A 650 -15.39 -43.73 43.32
N ARG A 651 -15.80 -43.66 42.05
CA ARG A 651 -15.73 -44.81 41.11
C ARG A 651 -14.30 -45.32 40.94
N LYS A 652 -13.33 -44.41 40.88
CA LYS A 652 -11.90 -44.71 40.75
C LYS A 652 -11.20 -45.02 42.08
N GLN A 653 -11.95 -45.11 43.18
CA GLN A 653 -11.44 -45.40 44.53
C GLN A 653 -10.35 -44.41 45.00
N HIS A 654 -10.43 -43.15 44.57
CA HIS A 654 -9.53 -42.08 44.97
C HIS A 654 -10.06 -41.35 46.21
N SER A 655 -9.32 -41.43 47.33
CA SER A 655 -9.76 -40.98 48.65
C SER A 655 -9.35 -39.56 49.05
N GLY A 656 -8.74 -38.77 48.14
CA GLY A 656 -8.00 -37.55 48.48
C GLY A 656 -8.45 -36.23 47.83
N LEU A 657 -9.60 -36.15 47.15
CA LEU A 657 -9.96 -34.97 46.35
C LEU A 657 -10.88 -34.00 47.11
N LYS A 658 -10.32 -32.88 47.59
CA LYS A 658 -11.06 -31.81 48.30
C LYS A 658 -11.25 -30.59 47.39
N VAL A 659 -12.27 -30.60 46.54
CA VAL A 659 -12.63 -29.42 45.73
C VAL A 659 -13.18 -28.33 46.65
N VAL A 660 -12.48 -27.19 46.70
CA VAL A 660 -12.87 -26.02 47.51
C VAL A 660 -13.35 -24.85 46.64
N ALA A 661 -13.01 -24.85 45.36
CA ALA A 661 -13.44 -23.83 44.43
C ALA A 661 -13.56 -24.35 43.00
N LEU A 662 -14.58 -23.91 42.28
CA LEU A 662 -14.70 -23.96 40.82
C LEU A 662 -14.69 -22.52 40.29
N LEU A 663 -13.95 -22.28 39.23
CA LEU A 663 -13.78 -20.96 38.64
C LEU A 663 -13.67 -21.02 37.11
N ASN A 664 -13.91 -19.89 36.47
CA ASN A 664 -13.67 -19.69 35.04
C ASN A 664 -12.20 -19.28 34.79
N ASP A 665 -11.67 -19.52 33.59
CA ASP A 665 -10.29 -19.15 33.22
C ASP A 665 -10.02 -17.64 33.31
N THR A 666 -11.01 -16.81 32.99
CA THR A 666 -10.92 -15.36 33.18
C THR A 666 -10.65 -15.00 34.64
N VAL A 667 -11.38 -15.63 35.58
CA VAL A 667 -11.23 -15.42 37.02
C VAL A 667 -9.87 -15.90 37.49
N GLY A 668 -9.42 -17.08 37.03
CA GLY A 668 -8.09 -17.58 37.34
C GLY A 668 -7.00 -16.62 36.87
N THR A 669 -7.11 -16.14 35.63
CA THR A 669 -6.17 -15.16 35.06
C THR A 669 -6.13 -13.87 35.86
N MET A 670 -7.29 -13.31 36.25
CA MET A 670 -7.37 -12.14 37.11
C MET A 670 -6.69 -12.38 38.46
N MET A 671 -6.94 -13.52 39.10
CA MET A 671 -6.41 -13.87 40.42
C MET A 671 -4.90 -14.12 40.37
N SER A 672 -4.41 -14.76 39.30
CA SER A 672 -2.98 -14.98 39.07
C SER A 672 -2.23 -13.65 38.97
N CYS A 673 -2.72 -12.71 38.16
CA CYS A 673 -2.13 -11.38 38.05
C CYS A 673 -2.36 -10.53 39.30
N GLY A 674 -3.49 -10.70 39.99
CA GLY A 674 -3.81 -10.04 41.25
C GLY A 674 -2.86 -10.36 42.41
N TYR A 675 -2.19 -11.52 42.35
CA TYR A 675 -1.13 -11.86 43.29
C TYR A 675 0.12 -10.98 43.11
N ASP A 676 0.47 -10.65 41.86
CA ASP A 676 1.65 -9.86 41.55
C ASP A 676 1.36 -8.34 41.53
N ASP A 677 0.14 -7.95 41.14
CA ASP A 677 -0.35 -6.57 41.14
C ASP A 677 -1.74 -6.45 41.83
N PRO A 678 -1.81 -5.87 43.04
CA PRO A 678 -3.07 -5.67 43.77
C PRO A 678 -4.11 -4.80 43.05
N LYS A 679 -3.73 -4.06 41.99
CA LYS A 679 -4.67 -3.29 41.16
C LYS A 679 -5.38 -4.14 40.11
N CYS A 680 -5.03 -5.41 39.96
CA CYS A 680 -5.61 -6.29 38.96
C CYS A 680 -7.00 -6.76 39.41
N GLU A 681 -8.02 -6.18 38.80
CA GLU A 681 -9.43 -6.45 39.10
C GLU A 681 -10.24 -6.82 37.86
N ILE A 682 -9.55 -7.11 36.75
CA ILE A 682 -10.13 -7.58 35.50
C ILE A 682 -9.31 -8.75 34.98
N GLY A 683 -9.98 -9.81 34.56
CA GLY A 683 -9.38 -10.92 33.82
C GLY A 683 -9.90 -10.94 32.39
N LEU A 684 -9.01 -11.08 31.41
CA LEU A 684 -9.33 -11.09 29.99
C LEU A 684 -8.73 -12.32 29.31
N ILE A 685 -9.54 -13.04 28.54
CA ILE A 685 -9.07 -14.13 27.69
C ILE A 685 -9.29 -13.73 26.23
N VAL A 686 -8.24 -13.78 25.41
CA VAL A 686 -8.32 -13.61 23.95
C VAL A 686 -7.45 -14.67 23.26
N GLY A 687 -8.05 -15.84 23.01
CA GLY A 687 -7.40 -17.01 22.43
C GLY A 687 -8.33 -17.72 21.46
N THR A 688 -8.57 -19.01 21.66
CA THR A 688 -9.59 -19.77 20.89
C THR A 688 -10.98 -19.17 21.07
N GLY A 689 -11.32 -18.75 22.28
CA GLY A 689 -12.51 -17.96 22.59
C GLY A 689 -12.13 -16.56 23.09
N THR A 690 -13.13 -15.77 23.47
CA THR A 690 -12.92 -14.52 24.22
C THR A 690 -13.93 -14.38 25.35
N ASN A 691 -13.43 -14.02 26.54
CA ASN A 691 -14.25 -13.75 27.70
C ASN A 691 -13.58 -12.73 28.63
N ALA A 692 -14.35 -12.11 29.52
CA ALA A 692 -13.82 -11.26 30.58
C ALA A 692 -14.55 -11.47 31.92
N CYS A 693 -13.84 -11.16 33.00
CA CYS A 693 -14.40 -11.04 34.34
C CYS A 693 -13.89 -9.77 35.00
N TYR A 694 -14.59 -9.29 36.03
CA TYR A 694 -14.13 -8.16 36.84
C TYR A 694 -14.75 -8.16 38.24
N MET A 695 -14.15 -7.41 39.17
CA MET A 695 -14.70 -7.19 40.51
C MET A 695 -15.85 -6.16 40.49
N GLU A 696 -17.07 -6.60 40.79
CA GLU A 696 -18.27 -5.77 40.91
C GLU A 696 -18.67 -5.56 42.38
N GLU A 697 -19.32 -4.44 42.67
CA GLU A 697 -19.88 -4.11 43.97
C GLU A 697 -21.15 -4.95 44.22
N MET A 698 -21.26 -5.61 45.39
CA MET A 698 -22.37 -6.52 45.69
C MET A 698 -23.75 -5.86 45.56
N ARG A 699 -23.86 -4.58 45.92
CA ARG A 699 -25.08 -3.77 45.73
C ARG A 699 -25.62 -3.73 44.29
N ASN A 700 -24.77 -4.00 43.29
CA ASN A 700 -25.16 -4.04 41.88
C ASN A 700 -25.55 -5.45 41.42
N VAL A 701 -25.24 -6.51 42.20
CA VAL A 701 -25.43 -7.92 41.82
C VAL A 701 -26.83 -8.38 42.26
N GLY A 702 -27.86 -8.03 41.50
CA GLY A 702 -29.26 -8.35 41.85
C GLY A 702 -29.62 -9.85 41.82
N THR A 703 -28.72 -10.70 41.33
CA THR A 703 -28.90 -12.17 41.23
C THR A 703 -28.44 -12.94 42.47
N VAL A 704 -27.76 -12.28 43.42
CA VAL A 704 -27.30 -12.85 44.69
C VAL A 704 -27.89 -12.02 45.85
N GLU A 705 -28.15 -12.66 46.98
CA GLU A 705 -28.60 -11.94 48.19
C GLU A 705 -27.41 -11.28 48.91
N GLY A 706 -27.63 -10.07 49.42
CA GLY A 706 -26.62 -9.26 50.12
C GLY A 706 -26.12 -8.08 49.28
N ASP A 707 -25.74 -6.99 49.95
CA ASP A 707 -25.28 -5.73 49.34
C ASP A 707 -23.88 -5.30 49.81
N GLU A 708 -23.32 -5.97 50.82
CA GLU A 708 -21.99 -5.68 51.37
C GLU A 708 -20.86 -6.37 50.60
N GLY A 709 -19.77 -5.63 50.38
CA GLY A 709 -18.55 -6.14 49.76
C GLY A 709 -18.59 -6.19 48.23
N ARG A 710 -17.78 -7.08 47.66
CA ARG A 710 -17.57 -7.21 46.22
C ARG A 710 -17.63 -8.67 45.79
N MET A 711 -17.90 -8.90 44.52
CA MET A 711 -17.87 -10.23 43.92
C MET A 711 -17.30 -10.16 42.50
N CYS A 712 -16.42 -11.08 42.15
CA CYS A 712 -15.98 -11.26 40.78
C CYS A 712 -17.16 -11.77 39.93
N ILE A 713 -17.40 -11.12 38.80
CA ILE A 713 -18.44 -11.47 37.84
C ILE A 713 -17.78 -12.04 36.59
N ASN A 714 -18.13 -13.27 36.23
CA ASN A 714 -17.83 -13.81 34.92
C ASN A 714 -18.86 -13.28 33.92
N MET A 715 -18.44 -12.46 32.96
CA MET A 715 -19.39 -11.78 32.08
C MET A 715 -20.09 -12.75 31.11
N GLU A 716 -19.38 -13.80 30.67
CA GLU A 716 -19.74 -14.59 29.48
C GLU A 716 -20.05 -13.67 28.29
N TRP A 717 -19.17 -12.69 28.05
CA TRP A 717 -19.42 -11.60 27.10
C TRP A 717 -19.44 -12.05 25.63
N GLY A 718 -19.07 -13.30 25.36
CA GLY A 718 -19.01 -13.85 24.01
C GLY A 718 -20.38 -13.87 23.34
N ALA A 719 -21.44 -14.01 24.16
CA ALA A 719 -22.84 -13.97 23.74
C ALA A 719 -23.40 -12.55 23.50
N PHE A 720 -22.61 -11.50 23.73
CA PHE A 720 -23.02 -10.14 23.39
C PHE A 720 -23.43 -10.06 21.90
N GLY A 721 -24.58 -9.44 21.62
CA GLY A 721 -25.13 -9.37 20.26
C GLY A 721 -26.00 -10.56 19.85
N ASP A 722 -26.11 -11.63 20.64
CA ASP A 722 -27.02 -12.76 20.37
C ASP A 722 -28.50 -12.33 20.28
N ASN A 723 -28.85 -11.19 20.88
CA ASN A 723 -30.17 -10.58 20.83
C ASN A 723 -30.37 -9.60 19.64
N GLY A 724 -29.38 -9.47 18.75
CA GLY A 724 -29.44 -8.59 17.57
C GLY A 724 -28.89 -7.18 17.77
N CYS A 725 -28.48 -6.78 18.99
CA CYS A 725 -28.02 -5.40 19.22
C CYS A 725 -26.77 -5.00 18.41
N LEU A 726 -25.98 -5.98 17.96
CA LEU A 726 -24.79 -5.78 17.12
C LEU A 726 -25.04 -5.94 15.60
N ASP A 727 -26.29 -6.09 15.14
CA ASP A 727 -26.60 -6.37 13.74
C ASP A 727 -26.07 -5.32 12.75
N HIS A 728 -25.92 -4.08 13.21
CA HIS A 728 -25.41 -2.96 12.41
C HIS A 728 -23.92 -3.06 12.05
N ILE A 729 -23.12 -3.80 12.84
CA ILE A 729 -21.70 -4.07 12.55
C ILE A 729 -21.44 -5.52 12.11
N PHE A 730 -22.47 -6.36 12.11
CA PHE A 730 -22.39 -7.76 11.73
C PHE A 730 -22.46 -7.88 10.20
N THR A 731 -21.32 -8.16 9.57
CA THR A 731 -21.19 -8.16 8.11
C THR A 731 -21.73 -9.43 7.47
N HIS A 732 -21.82 -9.47 6.14
CA HIS A 732 -22.19 -10.70 5.44
C HIS A 732 -21.19 -11.85 5.70
N PHE A 733 -19.89 -11.55 5.77
CA PHE A 733 -18.87 -12.55 6.10
C PHE A 733 -19.13 -13.17 7.47
N ASP A 734 -19.45 -12.33 8.47
CA ASP A 734 -19.73 -12.78 9.83
C ASP A 734 -20.97 -13.69 9.88
N ARG A 735 -22.01 -13.39 9.10
CA ARG A 735 -23.22 -14.23 8.97
C ARG A 735 -22.90 -15.60 8.39
N VAL A 736 -22.13 -15.65 7.30
CA VAL A 736 -21.73 -16.93 6.68
C VAL A 736 -20.91 -17.77 7.66
N VAL A 737 -19.98 -17.15 8.40
CA VAL A 737 -19.21 -17.86 9.44
C VAL A 737 -20.15 -18.37 10.52
N ASP A 738 -21.01 -17.52 11.07
CA ASP A 738 -21.97 -17.84 12.14
C ASP A 738 -22.89 -19.02 11.79
N GLU A 739 -23.56 -18.95 10.64
CA GLU A 739 -24.48 -19.97 10.12
C GLU A 739 -23.80 -21.32 9.92
N SER A 740 -22.51 -21.32 9.60
CA SER A 740 -21.74 -22.55 9.40
C SER A 740 -21.25 -23.17 10.72
N THR A 741 -21.34 -22.48 11.85
CA THR A 741 -20.82 -22.97 13.14
C THR A 741 -21.75 -24.01 13.78
N ILE A 742 -21.26 -24.70 14.81
CA ILE A 742 -22.08 -25.65 15.60
C ILE A 742 -23.18 -24.95 16.41
N ASN A 743 -23.08 -23.63 16.59
CA ASN A 743 -23.96 -22.81 17.40
C ASN A 743 -24.39 -21.53 16.65
N PRO A 744 -25.16 -21.63 15.55
CA PRO A 744 -25.63 -20.46 14.80
C PRO A 744 -26.43 -19.49 15.66
N GLY A 745 -26.24 -18.19 15.45
CA GLY A 745 -26.91 -17.13 16.19
C GLY A 745 -26.47 -16.99 17.66
N LYS A 746 -25.43 -17.73 18.06
CA LYS A 746 -24.87 -17.70 19.42
C LYS A 746 -23.41 -17.30 19.42
N GLN A 747 -22.93 -16.77 20.54
CA GLN A 747 -21.54 -16.34 20.71
C GLN A 747 -21.12 -15.31 19.65
N ARG A 748 -22.05 -14.42 19.26
CA ARG A 748 -21.85 -13.53 18.11
C ARG A 748 -20.68 -12.57 18.30
N PHE A 749 -20.49 -12.00 19.50
CA PHE A 749 -19.34 -11.14 19.78
C PHE A 749 -18.02 -11.92 19.81
N GLU A 750 -18.01 -13.13 20.36
CA GLU A 750 -16.83 -13.99 20.35
C GLU A 750 -16.37 -14.32 18.92
N LYS A 751 -17.32 -14.57 18.02
CA LYS A 751 -17.06 -14.84 16.60
C LYS A 751 -16.39 -13.68 15.86
N LEU A 752 -16.56 -12.45 16.32
CA LEU A 752 -15.92 -11.28 15.73
C LEU A 752 -14.48 -11.05 16.22
N ILE A 753 -14.05 -11.75 17.27
CA ILE A 753 -12.80 -11.44 17.99
C ILE A 753 -11.85 -12.63 18.06
N SER A 754 -12.34 -13.84 18.34
CA SER A 754 -11.48 -14.93 18.79
C SER A 754 -10.75 -15.65 17.66
N GLY A 755 -9.60 -16.23 17.98
CA GLY A 755 -8.74 -16.96 17.06
C GLY A 755 -9.35 -18.24 16.50
N MET A 756 -10.53 -18.69 16.96
CA MET A 756 -11.25 -19.78 16.30
C MET A 756 -11.94 -19.32 15.02
N TYR A 757 -12.31 -18.04 14.91
CA TYR A 757 -13.20 -17.54 13.87
C TYR A 757 -12.55 -16.54 12.92
N LEU A 758 -11.55 -15.75 13.36
CA LEU A 758 -10.91 -14.73 12.51
C LEU A 758 -10.35 -15.28 11.19
N GLY A 759 -9.73 -16.46 11.25
CA GLY A 759 -9.21 -17.12 10.06
C GLY A 759 -10.29 -17.49 9.04
N GLU A 760 -11.45 -17.93 9.51
CA GLU A 760 -12.59 -18.25 8.65
C GLU A 760 -13.22 -16.98 8.06
N ILE A 761 -13.28 -15.87 8.81
CA ILE A 761 -13.71 -14.56 8.28
C ILE A 761 -12.77 -14.11 7.16
N VAL A 762 -11.45 -14.19 7.36
CA VAL A 762 -10.46 -13.89 6.31
C VAL A 762 -10.70 -14.78 5.09
N ARG A 763 -10.88 -16.10 5.29
CA ARG A 763 -11.14 -17.04 4.19
C ARG A 763 -12.37 -16.65 3.38
N GLN A 764 -13.47 -16.27 4.02
CA GLN A 764 -14.69 -15.83 3.34
C GLN A 764 -14.47 -14.55 2.53
N ILE A 765 -13.71 -13.58 3.07
CA ILE A 765 -13.35 -12.36 2.34
C ILE A 765 -12.51 -12.72 1.09
N LEU A 766 -11.50 -13.58 1.24
CA LEU A 766 -10.66 -14.00 0.12
C LEU A 766 -11.46 -14.70 -0.98
N LEU A 767 -12.43 -15.55 -0.62
CA LEU A 767 -13.32 -16.20 -1.59
C LEU A 767 -14.14 -15.17 -2.38
N VAL A 768 -14.77 -14.21 -1.70
CA VAL A 768 -15.56 -13.15 -2.35
C VAL A 768 -14.69 -12.25 -3.22
N MET A 769 -13.49 -11.87 -2.75
CA MET A 769 -12.55 -11.09 -3.55
C MET A 769 -12.07 -11.86 -4.78
N THR A 770 -11.85 -13.17 -4.66
CA THR A 770 -11.50 -14.03 -5.80
C THR A 770 -12.66 -14.13 -6.79
N GLU A 771 -13.89 -14.36 -6.33
CA GLU A 771 -15.08 -14.38 -7.19
C GLU A 771 -15.29 -13.07 -7.96
N ARG A 772 -14.98 -11.94 -7.32
CA ARG A 772 -14.99 -10.60 -7.94
C ARG A 772 -13.77 -10.29 -8.81
N GLN A 773 -12.88 -11.26 -9.05
CA GLN A 773 -11.63 -11.12 -9.81
C GLN A 773 -10.67 -10.04 -9.25
N LEU A 774 -10.74 -9.77 -7.94
CA LEU A 774 -9.86 -8.83 -7.25
C LEU A 774 -8.57 -9.50 -6.77
N LEU A 775 -8.57 -10.83 -6.63
CA LEU A 775 -7.45 -11.64 -6.17
C LEU A 775 -7.28 -12.89 -7.03
N PHE A 776 -6.04 -13.40 -7.07
CA PHE A 776 -5.67 -14.72 -7.60
C PHE A 776 -6.18 -14.99 -9.02
N GLN A 777 -6.25 -13.93 -9.85
CA GLN A 777 -6.78 -13.98 -11.21
C GLN A 777 -8.20 -14.58 -11.31
N GLY A 778 -8.98 -14.46 -10.24
CA GLY A 778 -10.32 -15.03 -10.15
C GLY A 778 -10.37 -16.55 -9.91
N ARG A 779 -9.24 -17.18 -9.55
CA ARG A 779 -9.13 -18.64 -9.38
C ARG A 779 -8.87 -19.00 -7.92
N ALA A 780 -9.87 -19.57 -7.26
CA ALA A 780 -9.70 -20.14 -5.93
C ALA A 780 -9.07 -21.53 -6.01
N SER A 781 -8.10 -21.84 -5.14
CA SER A 781 -7.57 -23.19 -4.99
C SER A 781 -8.57 -24.11 -4.28
N ALA A 782 -8.46 -25.42 -4.48
CA ALA A 782 -9.28 -26.41 -3.76
C ALA A 782 -9.06 -26.32 -2.24
N LYS A 783 -7.84 -25.98 -1.82
CA LYS A 783 -7.52 -25.74 -0.40
C LYS A 783 -8.23 -24.53 0.15
N LEU A 784 -8.26 -23.39 -0.56
CA LEU A 784 -8.94 -22.18 -0.08
C LEU A 784 -10.46 -22.39 0.11
N GLN A 785 -11.06 -23.30 -0.67
CA GLN A 785 -12.45 -23.70 -0.52
C GLN A 785 -12.72 -24.55 0.73
N THR A 786 -11.68 -25.13 1.35
CA THR A 786 -11.80 -25.97 2.54
C THR A 786 -12.03 -25.11 3.77
N LYS A 787 -13.15 -25.36 4.48
CA LYS A 787 -13.49 -24.68 5.73
C LYS A 787 -12.37 -24.83 6.77
N ASN A 788 -12.09 -23.77 7.51
CA ASN A 788 -11.07 -23.71 8.56
C ASN A 788 -9.62 -23.94 8.09
N ILE A 789 -9.34 -23.93 6.77
CA ILE A 789 -7.97 -24.07 6.26
C ILE A 789 -7.08 -22.90 6.70
N PHE A 790 -7.66 -21.70 6.81
CA PHE A 790 -6.94 -20.48 7.13
C PHE A 790 -6.85 -20.33 8.65
N GLN A 791 -5.74 -20.79 9.24
CA GLN A 791 -5.55 -20.80 10.69
C GLN A 791 -5.11 -19.42 11.20
N THR A 792 -5.42 -19.09 12.45
CA THR A 792 -5.00 -17.82 13.10
C THR A 792 -3.49 -17.61 13.16
N LYS A 793 -2.71 -18.70 13.11
CA LYS A 793 -1.24 -18.62 12.95
C LYS A 793 -0.84 -17.93 11.64
N PHE A 794 -1.63 -18.07 10.57
CA PHE A 794 -1.37 -17.41 9.30
C PHE A 794 -1.57 -15.90 9.41
N LEU A 795 -2.64 -15.44 10.07
CA LEU A 795 -2.84 -14.00 10.33
C LEU A 795 -1.62 -13.41 11.06
N SER A 796 -1.21 -14.09 12.14
CA SER A 796 -0.05 -13.66 12.95
C SER A 796 1.25 -13.62 12.16
N THR A 797 1.43 -14.56 11.22
CA THR A 797 2.64 -14.65 10.38
C THR A 797 2.63 -13.60 9.25
N ILE A 798 1.46 -13.34 8.64
CA ILE A 798 1.30 -12.39 7.52
C ILE A 798 1.56 -10.94 7.98
N GLU A 799 1.20 -10.62 9.23
CA GLU A 799 1.29 -9.26 9.75
C GLU A 799 2.65 -8.88 10.36
N VAL A 800 3.64 -9.78 10.36
CA VAL A 800 4.98 -9.51 10.89
C VAL A 800 5.61 -8.32 10.15
N SER A 801 6.10 -7.33 10.90
CA SER A 801 6.49 -6.00 10.38
C SER A 801 7.91 -5.93 9.76
N ASN A 802 8.58 -7.05 9.52
CA ASN A 802 9.99 -7.07 9.07
C ASN A 802 10.14 -7.40 7.58
N GLY A 803 11.33 -7.18 7.02
CA GLY A 803 11.65 -7.44 5.60
C GLY A 803 11.50 -8.90 5.14
N LEU A 804 11.11 -9.83 6.03
CA LEU A 804 10.81 -11.23 5.70
C LEU A 804 9.31 -11.47 5.45
N ALA A 805 8.43 -10.48 5.69
CA ALA A 805 6.97 -10.63 5.59
C ALA A 805 6.52 -11.22 4.24
N LEU A 806 7.05 -10.71 3.12
CA LEU A 806 6.68 -11.20 1.79
C LEU A 806 7.12 -12.65 1.53
N ARG A 807 8.27 -13.07 2.08
CA ARG A 807 8.72 -14.48 1.96
C ARG A 807 7.81 -15.41 2.75
N GLN A 808 7.38 -14.99 3.93
CA GLN A 808 6.46 -15.75 4.78
C GLN A 808 5.05 -15.82 4.16
N ILE A 809 4.54 -14.71 3.63
CA ILE A 809 3.28 -14.67 2.87
C ILE A 809 3.35 -15.64 1.69
N ARG A 810 4.46 -15.63 0.93
CA ARG A 810 4.64 -16.55 -0.19
C ARG A 810 4.66 -18.02 0.24
N SER A 811 5.22 -18.33 1.42
CA SER A 811 5.15 -19.68 1.99
C SER A 811 3.71 -20.11 2.29
N ILE A 812 2.89 -19.22 2.84
CA ILE A 812 1.48 -19.49 3.15
C ILE A 812 0.66 -19.65 1.87
N VAL A 813 0.87 -18.76 0.89
CA VAL A 813 0.28 -18.86 -0.46
C VAL A 813 0.60 -20.21 -1.09
N ASN A 814 1.85 -20.67 -1.01
CA ASN A 814 2.25 -21.99 -1.52
C ASN A 814 1.58 -23.13 -0.74
N GLU A 815 1.49 -23.03 0.60
CA GLU A 815 0.79 -24.02 1.44
C GLU A 815 -0.69 -24.15 1.05
N LEU A 816 -1.32 -23.02 0.71
CA LEU A 816 -2.70 -22.93 0.22
C LEU A 816 -2.85 -23.25 -1.28
N GLU A 817 -1.75 -23.57 -1.99
CA GLU A 817 -1.75 -23.86 -3.43
C GLU A 817 -2.39 -22.75 -4.27
N LEU A 818 -2.09 -21.50 -3.92
CA LEU A 818 -2.56 -20.31 -4.63
C LEU A 818 -1.48 -19.78 -5.57
N GLU A 819 -1.87 -19.42 -6.79
CA GLU A 819 -1.02 -18.64 -7.70
C GLU A 819 -1.24 -17.14 -7.39
N ALA A 820 -0.44 -16.59 -6.47
CA ALA A 820 -0.56 -15.18 -6.07
C ALA A 820 0.52 -14.30 -6.71
N SER A 821 0.12 -13.15 -7.25
CA SER A 821 1.04 -12.08 -7.61
C SER A 821 1.59 -11.35 -6.37
N PHE A 822 2.49 -10.39 -6.59
CA PHE A 822 2.94 -9.50 -5.52
C PHE A 822 1.77 -8.68 -4.96
N GLU A 823 0.92 -8.15 -5.84
CA GLU A 823 -0.28 -7.37 -5.49
C GLU A 823 -1.28 -8.21 -4.69
N ASP A 824 -1.46 -9.48 -5.06
CA ASP A 824 -2.29 -10.41 -4.29
C ASP A 824 -1.76 -10.59 -2.85
N CYS A 825 -0.44 -10.66 -2.67
CA CYS A 825 0.18 -10.78 -1.36
C CYS A 825 -0.04 -9.51 -0.50
N VAL A 826 0.01 -8.33 -1.12
CA VAL A 826 -0.27 -7.05 -0.44
C VAL A 826 -1.74 -6.97 -0.02
N LEU A 827 -2.66 -7.31 -0.92
CA LEU A 827 -4.09 -7.33 -0.63
C LEU A 827 -4.45 -8.38 0.44
N LEU A 828 -3.85 -9.57 0.39
CA LEU A 828 -4.00 -10.60 1.42
C LEU A 828 -3.59 -10.07 2.81
N ARG A 829 -2.49 -9.31 2.87
CA ARG A 829 -2.05 -8.66 4.11
C ARG A 829 -3.05 -7.60 4.57
N GLU A 830 -3.56 -6.76 3.67
CA GLU A 830 -4.58 -5.75 3.99
C GLU A 830 -5.86 -6.37 4.55
N VAL A 831 -6.31 -7.49 3.97
CA VAL A 831 -7.47 -8.26 4.48
C VAL A 831 -7.22 -8.74 5.91
N CYS A 832 -6.06 -9.36 6.18
CA CYS A 832 -5.71 -9.85 7.51
C CYS A 832 -5.70 -8.71 8.54
N GLN A 833 -5.02 -7.60 8.20
CA GLN A 833 -4.93 -6.41 9.04
C GLN A 833 -6.30 -5.79 9.33
N THR A 834 -7.18 -5.74 8.32
CA THR A 834 -8.54 -5.21 8.49
C THR A 834 -9.33 -6.04 9.49
N VAL A 835 -9.26 -7.38 9.39
CA VAL A 835 -9.98 -8.30 10.29
C VAL A 835 -9.39 -8.27 11.71
N SER A 836 -8.07 -8.32 11.85
CA SER A 836 -7.39 -8.35 13.15
C SER A 836 -7.52 -7.02 13.90
N LEU A 837 -7.45 -5.88 13.19
CA LEU A 837 -7.69 -4.55 13.74
C LEU A 837 -9.13 -4.42 14.27
N ARG A 838 -10.13 -4.81 13.46
CA ARG A 838 -11.54 -4.80 13.88
C ARG A 838 -11.75 -5.63 15.15
N ALA A 839 -11.17 -6.82 15.22
CA ALA A 839 -11.24 -7.71 16.38
C ALA A 839 -10.64 -7.06 17.64
N ALA A 840 -9.46 -6.44 17.53
CA ALA A 840 -8.82 -5.73 18.63
C ALA A 840 -9.64 -4.52 19.10
N GLN A 841 -10.20 -3.75 18.17
CA GLN A 841 -11.04 -2.58 18.45
C GLN A 841 -12.35 -2.97 19.15
N LEU A 842 -13.02 -4.05 18.72
CA LEU A 842 -14.23 -4.56 19.36
C LEU A 842 -13.93 -5.06 20.78
N CYS A 843 -12.82 -5.78 20.96
CA CYS A 843 -12.38 -6.21 22.29
C CYS A 843 -12.10 -5.01 23.21
N ALA A 844 -11.44 -3.97 22.68
CA ALA A 844 -11.21 -2.72 23.40
C ALA A 844 -12.50 -2.01 23.78
N ALA A 845 -13.49 -1.93 22.89
CA ALA A 845 -14.79 -1.32 23.18
C ALA A 845 -15.55 -2.07 24.30
N GLY A 846 -15.48 -3.41 24.30
CA GLY A 846 -16.02 -4.23 25.38
C GLY A 846 -15.31 -3.95 26.72
N LEU A 847 -13.98 -3.90 26.71
CA LEU A 847 -13.17 -3.63 27.91
C LEU A 847 -13.34 -2.18 28.40
N ALA A 848 -13.52 -1.22 27.50
CA ALA A 848 -13.79 0.18 27.81
C ALA A 848 -15.09 0.32 28.62
N ALA A 849 -16.12 -0.46 28.29
CA ALA A 849 -17.36 -0.50 29.05
C ALA A 849 -17.14 -1.01 30.49
N VAL A 850 -16.26 -2.00 30.67
CA VAL A 850 -15.92 -2.58 31.98
C VAL A 850 -15.18 -1.56 32.85
N VAL A 851 -14.08 -0.97 32.35
CA VAL A 851 -13.26 -0.03 33.15
C VAL A 851 -14.03 1.24 33.50
N GLU A 852 -14.82 1.78 32.58
CA GLU A 852 -15.66 2.95 32.84
C GLU A 852 -16.77 2.62 33.85
N LYS A 853 -17.35 1.41 33.78
CA LYS A 853 -18.31 0.95 34.80
C LYS A 853 -17.68 0.89 36.18
N ILE A 854 -16.48 0.32 36.32
CA ILE A 854 -15.77 0.25 37.60
C ILE A 854 -15.49 1.67 38.12
N ARG A 855 -15.01 2.57 37.26
CA ARG A 855 -14.72 3.97 37.61
C ARG A 855 -15.98 4.67 38.12
N GLU A 856 -17.10 4.53 37.42
CA GLU A 856 -18.38 5.14 37.77
C GLU A 856 -19.01 4.54 39.03
N ASN A 857 -18.99 3.22 39.16
CA ASN A 857 -19.46 2.50 40.35
C ASN A 857 -18.78 3.01 41.63
N ARG A 858 -17.49 3.37 41.52
CA ARG A 858 -16.67 3.90 42.61
C ARG A 858 -16.69 5.42 42.70
N SER A 859 -17.47 6.09 41.84
CA SER A 859 -17.59 7.56 41.78
C SER A 859 -16.23 8.26 41.64
N LEU A 860 -15.33 7.69 40.85
CA LEU A 860 -13.98 8.21 40.63
C LEU A 860 -13.92 9.10 39.39
N ASN A 861 -13.17 10.19 39.46
CA ASN A 861 -12.87 11.00 38.26
C ASN A 861 -11.86 10.31 37.34
N GLN A 862 -10.89 9.61 37.91
CA GLN A 862 -9.90 8.81 37.21
C GLN A 862 -9.73 7.45 37.90
N LEU A 863 -9.49 6.39 37.12
CA LEU A 863 -9.25 5.04 37.61
C LEU A 863 -7.86 4.56 37.15
N SER A 864 -7.05 4.04 38.06
CA SER A 864 -5.85 3.25 37.72
C SER A 864 -6.15 1.80 38.04
N ILE A 865 -6.08 0.92 37.04
CA ILE A 865 -6.50 -0.47 37.14
C ILE A 865 -5.64 -1.36 36.25
N SER A 866 -5.51 -2.62 36.66
CA SER A 866 -4.76 -3.63 35.90
C SER A 866 -5.67 -4.73 35.37
N VAL A 867 -5.32 -5.25 34.19
CA VAL A 867 -6.00 -6.33 33.49
C VAL A 867 -5.04 -7.50 33.35
N GLY A 868 -5.36 -8.63 33.96
CA GLY A 868 -4.68 -9.89 33.71
C GLY A 868 -5.15 -10.47 32.38
N VAL A 869 -4.23 -10.77 31.46
CA VAL A 869 -4.57 -11.28 30.12
C VAL A 869 -3.92 -12.64 29.85
N ASP A 870 -4.69 -13.55 29.26
CA ASP A 870 -4.18 -14.78 28.66
C ASP A 870 -4.86 -15.01 27.28
N GLY A 871 -4.31 -15.94 26.50
CA GLY A 871 -4.83 -16.36 25.20
C GLY A 871 -3.81 -16.22 24.07
N THR A 872 -3.83 -17.22 23.19
CA THR A 872 -2.85 -17.36 22.11
C THR A 872 -2.91 -16.22 21.09
N LEU A 873 -4.09 -15.68 20.79
CA LEU A 873 -4.24 -14.57 19.86
C LEU A 873 -3.61 -13.28 20.42
N TYR A 874 -3.86 -12.96 21.69
CA TYR A 874 -3.21 -11.82 22.35
C TYR A 874 -1.68 -11.97 22.43
N LYS A 875 -1.20 -13.18 22.74
CA LYS A 875 0.22 -13.49 22.92
C LYS A 875 1.03 -13.47 21.62
N LEU A 876 0.48 -14.06 20.56
CA LEU A 876 1.25 -14.39 19.36
C LEU A 876 1.03 -13.42 18.20
N HIS A 877 -0.08 -12.68 18.19
CA HIS A 877 -0.38 -11.76 17.09
C HIS A 877 0.43 -10.46 17.24
N PRO A 878 1.18 -10.04 16.21
CA PRO A 878 2.16 -8.95 16.34
C PRO A 878 1.54 -7.60 16.73
N CYS A 879 0.33 -7.32 16.24
CA CYS A 879 -0.30 -6.00 16.39
C CYS A 879 -1.54 -5.99 17.32
N PHE A 880 -2.03 -7.14 17.76
CA PHE A 880 -3.37 -7.22 18.39
C PHE A 880 -3.40 -6.49 19.74
N SER A 881 -2.44 -6.79 20.62
CA SER A 881 -2.32 -6.18 21.95
C SER A 881 -2.14 -4.67 21.86
N GLN A 882 -1.28 -4.20 20.95
CA GLN A 882 -1.04 -2.78 20.73
C GLN A 882 -2.31 -2.06 20.23
N ASN A 883 -3.00 -2.61 19.23
CA ASN A 883 -4.22 -2.03 18.69
C ASN A 883 -5.35 -1.98 19.75
N LEU A 884 -5.48 -3.02 20.57
CA LEU A 884 -6.44 -3.05 21.68
C LEU A 884 -6.13 -1.94 22.68
N GLN A 885 -4.87 -1.81 23.12
CA GLN A 885 -4.45 -0.80 24.10
C GLN A 885 -4.64 0.63 23.58
N MET A 886 -4.27 0.90 22.33
CA MET A 886 -4.47 2.22 21.71
C MET A 886 -5.96 2.57 21.63
N THR A 887 -6.79 1.65 21.15
CA THR A 887 -8.24 1.87 21.03
C THR A 887 -8.88 2.05 22.41
N LEU A 888 -8.49 1.26 23.41
CA LEU A 888 -9.02 1.38 24.77
C LEU A 888 -8.73 2.76 25.36
N LYS A 889 -7.52 3.29 25.14
CA LYS A 889 -7.14 4.63 25.61
C LYS A 889 -7.99 5.74 24.98
N GLU A 890 -8.42 5.56 23.73
CA GLU A 890 -9.30 6.52 23.05
C GLU A 890 -10.75 6.47 23.57
N LEU A 891 -11.25 5.28 23.91
CA LEU A 891 -12.62 5.04 24.36
C LEU A 891 -12.84 5.23 25.88
N ALA A 892 -11.79 5.05 26.68
CA ALA A 892 -11.81 5.22 28.14
C ALA A 892 -10.68 6.15 28.61
N PRO A 893 -10.64 7.43 28.19
CA PRO A 893 -9.52 8.34 28.45
C PRO A 893 -9.32 8.69 29.93
N ASN A 894 -10.31 8.40 30.79
CA ASN A 894 -10.25 8.62 32.23
C ASN A 894 -9.76 7.39 33.02
N CYS A 895 -9.45 6.29 32.32
CA CYS A 895 -8.96 5.05 32.91
C CYS A 895 -7.52 4.79 32.45
N ASP A 896 -6.57 4.79 33.39
CA ASP A 896 -5.20 4.34 33.19
C ASP A 896 -5.12 2.82 33.39
N VAL A 897 -5.08 2.09 32.28
CA VAL A 897 -5.22 0.62 32.25
C VAL A 897 -3.87 -0.04 31.94
N SER A 898 -3.36 -0.82 32.87
CA SER A 898 -2.15 -1.64 32.69
C SER A 898 -2.51 -3.09 32.33
N PHE A 899 -1.77 -3.70 31.42
CA PHE A 899 -2.00 -5.08 30.99
C PHE A 899 -0.86 -5.98 31.44
N HIS A 900 -1.19 -7.07 32.14
CA HIS A 900 -0.23 -8.05 32.62
C HIS A 900 -0.52 -9.38 31.97
N LEU A 901 0.47 -9.91 31.25
CA LEU A 901 0.34 -11.23 30.66
C LEU A 901 0.51 -12.29 31.74
N SER A 902 -0.45 -13.20 31.85
CA SER A 902 -0.29 -14.35 32.74
C SER A 902 0.36 -15.52 32.00
N GLU A 903 1.50 -15.97 32.50
CA GLU A 903 2.04 -17.30 32.22
C GLU A 903 1.30 -18.28 33.15
N ASP A 904 0.58 -19.25 32.58
CA ASP A 904 -0.25 -20.23 33.31
C ASP A 904 -1.32 -19.65 34.26
N GLY A 905 -1.99 -18.57 33.82
CA GLY A 905 -2.90 -17.79 34.66
C GLY A 905 -4.08 -18.56 35.23
N SER A 906 -4.71 -19.42 34.44
CA SER A 906 -5.83 -20.26 34.90
C SER A 906 -5.44 -21.24 36.01
N GLY A 907 -4.23 -21.81 35.97
CA GLY A 907 -3.74 -22.79 36.94
C GLY A 907 -3.26 -22.14 38.24
N LYS A 908 -2.35 -21.15 38.15
CA LYS A 908 -1.89 -20.36 39.31
C LYS A 908 -3.08 -19.67 40.00
N GLY A 909 -3.99 -19.10 39.23
CA GLY A 909 -5.21 -18.47 39.71
C GLY A 909 -6.14 -19.41 40.46
N ALA A 910 -6.36 -20.63 39.96
CA ALA A 910 -7.20 -21.62 40.65
C ALA A 910 -6.68 -21.97 42.03
N ALA A 911 -5.37 -22.16 42.16
CA ALA A 911 -4.73 -22.41 43.44
C ALA A 911 -4.86 -21.21 44.39
N LEU A 912 -4.71 -19.99 43.89
CA LEU A 912 -4.89 -18.77 44.68
C LEU A 912 -6.33 -18.59 45.16
N VAL A 913 -7.33 -18.88 44.31
CA VAL A 913 -8.74 -18.89 44.75
C VAL A 913 -8.96 -19.96 45.82
N ALA A 914 -8.38 -21.16 45.65
CA ALA A 914 -8.45 -22.21 46.66
C ALA A 914 -7.80 -21.79 47.99
N ALA A 915 -6.71 -21.02 47.93
CA ALA A 915 -6.05 -20.45 49.11
C ALA A 915 -6.92 -19.41 49.82
N VAL A 916 -7.49 -18.46 49.07
CA VAL A 916 -8.42 -17.45 49.60
C VAL A 916 -9.66 -18.12 50.22
N ALA A 917 -10.18 -19.18 49.61
CA ALA A 917 -11.32 -19.94 50.11
C ALA A 917 -11.03 -20.74 51.38
N SER A 918 -9.75 -21.11 51.61
CA SER A 918 -9.32 -21.94 52.73
C SER A 918 -8.84 -21.13 53.94
N ARG A 919 -8.97 -19.79 53.88
CA ARG A 919 -8.57 -18.86 54.94
C ARG A 919 -9.45 -18.94 56.19
#